data_AF-A0AB74IIC4-F1
#
_entry.id   AF-A0AB74IIC4-F1
#
_cell.length_a   1.000
_cell.length_b   1.000
_cell.length_c   1.000
_cell.angle_alpha   90.00
_cell.angle_beta   90.00
_cell.angle_gamma   90.00
#
_symmetry.space_group_name_H-M   'P 1'
#
loop_
_entity.id
_entity.type
_entity.pdbx_description
1 polymer ?
#
loop_
_entity_poly.entity_id
_entity_poly.type
_entity_poly.pdbx_seq_one_letter_code
_entity_poly.pdbx_strand_id
1 'polypeptide(L)'
;MTRPTAHSVSGHTQDQSLLPPQLKDHRSHSTTNLVSKTLPPGSFSSELRPTVSRVDHGRIDFSTFDSDQAASTVTTEQRLADYRDKIEKETKIKIGSENLLEALNTKNAKQSRDQRRLVESELNTSNRKIAQLKLDLEAELQRVKESTVSPANRLSFAIPQRSPSNLTLLQGNLEPEELDPESESPSYVLAEILQALETEDMKPDYYVSHANELVGLFKRHPALKYDLAWSIFGLRMQMMLLSDSREVIAAGYRVLRHAITDRKSLQTIRAHHTDFLVILSLVKEAKAMVEREQALKLVRAFLDVKDGVHEVAPSVVRIIVAIAEHPEDRLRSISIMTLAELLIRSPDLVVAAGGIGTLADAMGNGAYQAPETLAAVFLHLLDLPARRGLLRSGFELSLPFAAFTEPPTSSAHEDRMRSSAKVVASLFKSWSGIMTISLHDFLPARSVVSSLLIDAVAVRSIVLELLFDILRIKPPSWSSSFLAGRRLTTYGRVTNLKANDHHKPSSNDPEEISKRMSLIEHFSAVVLTILLRVGLLPALMHAERDAPNLALKRKTTLLIGEVLKLANQLLPSEWSAELQVLPDLFHQATAFGQDERSQAVATVYQVDSVNRTLYRSVGGGPGVKSTRADEFEPIKSAEQPKVQMSANMDEAQFRGLLMECQVLNTVNYTKWRWDLIQPMIEGPLTNSRRLDEAMKATKFVHRLLGFLRPFKYRFSDAKNTKPNQRYVRAGCALVRTLLLTPEGTKYLAENKMVRQIAECLAQFDRMSGITSTTPLFSPERLADTLVGGYFAILGVLCSDQKGLQLMERWKIINMFYHIVELKGRDDLIMALLTNLDYTLDSHPRIILSKAMISGSKDVRIAATRILRKYAIRPLDTSPKSSGSGECAAWAIRLLVTQLYDPEIEVCEIAIKILEEACNDNNSLEYVVKCRPALDHLGEIGAPLLLRFLSTSVGYHYLDGLDYITKEMDDWFLGRNDTYVTLVEASLARALADIPEKAVSMFEETPEPQDFGLVPPHFYRELTRTAEGCELLKSKGHFEEFVATIQDFGMEEEDAETIIKVKGCLWAVGNVGSMELGAPFLEQSDVTQHIIEIAEKSEVLTLRGTAFFVLGLISRSLHGQEILASYHWDGTVNMLGESLGYCLPLDFTKLFN
;
A
#
# COMPACT_ATOMS: atom_id res chain seq x y z
N MET A 1 -34.89 -45.80 37.34
CA MET A 1 -36.24 -46.42 37.42
C MET A 1 -37.00 -46.10 36.15
N THR A 2 -37.67 -47.11 35.62
CA THR A 2 -38.53 -47.17 34.43
C THR A 2 -39.71 -46.18 34.46
N ARG A 3 -40.10 -45.71 33.26
CA ARG A 3 -41.41 -45.14 32.79
C ARG A 3 -42.67 -45.81 33.42
N PRO A 4 -43.95 -45.45 33.10
CA PRO A 4 -44.60 -44.31 32.36
C PRO A 4 -45.91 -43.80 33.05
N THR A 5 -46.70 -42.84 32.50
CA THR A 5 -48.05 -42.98 31.84
C THR A 5 -48.88 -41.70 32.14
N ALA A 6 -49.97 -41.25 31.49
CA ALA A 6 -50.63 -41.41 30.19
C ALA A 6 -51.89 -40.47 30.16
N HIS A 7 -52.43 -40.19 28.94
CA HIS A 7 -53.85 -39.86 28.59
C HIS A 7 -54.37 -38.41 28.80
N SER A 8 -55.21 -37.79 27.95
CA SER A 8 -56.02 -38.19 26.76
C SER A 8 -56.85 -36.99 26.21
N VAL A 9 -57.04 -36.91 24.86
CA VAL A 9 -58.33 -36.72 24.10
C VAL A 9 -59.13 -35.39 24.27
N SER A 10 -59.83 -34.74 23.33
CA SER A 10 -59.91 -34.58 21.84
C SER A 10 -61.19 -33.73 21.53
N GLY A 11 -61.20 -32.86 20.51
CA GLY A 11 -62.34 -32.72 19.55
C GLY A 11 -63.25 -31.46 19.53
N HIS A 12 -63.15 -30.69 18.42
CA HIS A 12 -64.22 -30.14 17.52
C HIS A 12 -65.27 -29.12 18.04
N THR A 13 -65.75 -28.06 17.35
CA THR A 13 -65.96 -27.71 15.91
C THR A 13 -66.44 -26.23 15.73
N GLN A 14 -66.07 -25.59 14.59
CA GLN A 14 -66.77 -24.65 13.64
C GLN A 14 -68.06 -23.86 14.07
N ASP A 15 -68.45 -22.65 13.59
CA ASP A 15 -68.15 -21.80 12.41
C ASP A 15 -68.85 -20.39 12.51
N GLN A 16 -68.42 -19.40 11.68
CA GLN A 16 -69.14 -18.20 11.13
C GLN A 16 -69.53 -17.00 12.06
N SER A 17 -69.47 -15.69 11.73
CA SER A 17 -69.18 -14.87 10.52
C SER A 17 -69.15 -13.33 10.81
N LEU A 18 -68.24 -12.57 10.15
CA LEU A 18 -68.31 -11.20 9.53
C LEU A 18 -68.69 -9.92 10.38
N LEU A 19 -67.74 -8.99 10.72
CA LEU A 19 -67.26 -7.71 10.06
C LEU A 19 -68.12 -6.42 10.32
N PRO A 20 -67.64 -5.13 10.21
CA PRO A 20 -66.31 -4.50 9.84
C PRO A 20 -65.92 -3.23 10.71
N PRO A 21 -65.10 -2.20 10.31
CA PRO A 21 -63.80 -2.11 9.55
C PRO A 21 -62.67 -1.21 10.18
N GLN A 22 -61.48 -1.27 9.56
CA GLN A 22 -60.47 -0.19 9.30
C GLN A 22 -59.53 0.37 10.41
N LEU A 23 -58.21 0.06 10.35
CA LEU A 23 -57.12 0.93 9.83
C LEU A 23 -55.69 0.35 10.05
N LYS A 24 -55.01 0.19 8.91
CA LYS A 24 -53.59 0.10 8.52
C LYS A 24 -52.44 -0.06 9.54
N ASP A 25 -51.60 -1.03 9.18
CA ASP A 25 -50.23 -1.34 9.59
C ASP A 25 -49.24 -0.16 9.64
N HIS A 26 -48.37 -0.16 10.66
CA HIS A 26 -46.94 0.09 10.51
C HIS A 26 -46.15 -0.70 11.58
N ARG A 27 -45.49 -1.78 11.15
CA ARG A 27 -44.51 -2.52 11.95
C ARG A 27 -43.23 -1.70 12.10
N SER A 28 -42.82 -1.57 13.35
CA SER A 28 -41.59 -0.95 13.84
C SER A 28 -40.35 -1.78 13.49
N HIS A 29 -39.43 -1.18 12.74
CA HIS A 29 -38.02 -1.57 12.71
C HIS A 29 -37.31 -0.97 13.93
N SER A 30 -36.82 -1.82 14.83
CA SER A 30 -35.91 -1.45 15.91
C SER A 30 -34.46 -1.63 15.43
N THR A 31 -33.89 -0.57 14.86
CA THR A 31 -32.43 -0.41 14.67
C THR A 31 -31.83 0.20 15.93
N THR A 32 -31.10 -0.60 16.70
CA THR A 32 -30.21 -0.13 17.76
C THR A 32 -28.88 0.31 17.13
N ASN A 33 -28.68 1.63 17.03
CA ASN A 33 -27.42 2.26 16.65
C ASN A 33 -26.43 2.17 17.83
N LEU A 34 -25.34 1.42 17.65
CA LEU A 34 -24.16 1.50 18.51
C LEU A 34 -23.20 2.55 17.91
N VAL A 35 -22.96 3.62 18.65
CA VAL A 35 -22.02 4.69 18.30
C VAL A 35 -20.60 4.26 18.68
N SER A 36 -19.76 3.95 17.68
CA SER A 36 -18.31 3.78 17.84
C SER A 36 -17.63 5.14 17.84
N LYS A 37 -16.93 5.50 18.93
CA LYS A 37 -16.10 6.70 19.04
C LYS A 37 -14.85 6.57 18.17
N THR A 38 -14.69 7.47 17.20
CA THR A 38 -13.48 7.72 16.42
C THR A 38 -12.57 8.71 17.15
N LEU A 39 -11.30 8.35 17.42
CA LEU A 39 -10.23 9.28 17.83
C LEU A 39 -9.47 9.81 16.59
N PRO A 40 -8.88 11.03 16.63
CA PRO A 40 -8.21 11.66 15.50
C PRO A 40 -6.74 11.19 15.28
N PRO A 41 -6.19 11.35 14.06
CA PRO A 41 -4.96 10.69 13.59
C PRO A 41 -3.67 11.39 14.08
N GLY A 42 -2.73 10.58 14.56
CA GLY A 42 -1.37 10.99 14.92
C GLY A 42 -0.41 10.91 13.73
N SER A 43 0.44 11.94 13.65
CA SER A 43 1.58 12.16 12.78
C SER A 43 2.62 11.03 12.87
N PHE A 44 3.16 10.59 11.73
CA PHE A 44 4.43 9.85 11.66
C PHE A 44 5.33 10.52 10.61
N SER A 45 6.40 11.14 11.11
CA SER A 45 7.63 11.36 10.36
C SER A 45 8.43 10.07 10.30
N SER A 46 9.13 9.92 9.18
CA SER A 46 10.08 8.90 8.81
C SER A 46 11.22 8.74 9.82
N GLU A 47 11.45 7.52 10.29
CA GLU A 47 12.76 7.03 10.73
C GLU A 47 12.64 5.53 10.96
N LEU A 48 13.35 4.72 10.16
CA LEU A 48 13.93 3.42 10.51
C LEU A 48 14.85 3.02 9.35
N ARG A 49 16.13 3.40 9.46
CA ARG A 49 17.24 2.66 8.84
C ARG A 49 17.65 1.50 9.77
N PRO A 50 18.17 0.40 9.21
CA PRO A 50 18.46 -0.83 9.93
C PRO A 50 19.74 -0.72 10.78
N THR A 51 19.76 -1.46 11.90
CA THR A 51 20.93 -1.64 12.75
C THR A 51 21.76 -2.81 12.22
N VAL A 52 22.98 -2.54 11.75
CA VAL A 52 24.04 -3.53 11.62
C VAL A 52 25.09 -3.20 12.68
N SER A 53 25.36 -4.16 13.54
CA SER A 53 26.51 -4.17 14.45
C SER A 53 27.78 -4.44 13.65
N ARG A 54 28.81 -3.61 13.80
CA ARG A 54 30.18 -4.09 13.57
C ARG A 54 31.17 -3.57 14.59
N VAL A 55 32.07 -4.49 14.87
CA VAL A 55 33.15 -4.50 15.84
C VAL A 55 34.23 -3.50 15.47
N ASP A 56 34.75 -2.94 16.54
CA ASP A 56 35.88 -2.05 16.70
C ASP A 56 37.18 -2.68 16.15
N HIS A 57 37.89 -1.99 15.24
CA HIS A 57 39.29 -1.57 15.41
C HIS A 57 39.95 -1.05 14.12
N GLY A 58 40.08 0.28 14.08
CA GLY A 58 41.34 1.02 13.99
C GLY A 58 42.41 0.63 12.95
N ARG A 59 42.57 1.50 11.95
CA ARG A 59 43.86 2.02 11.45
C ARG A 59 43.62 3.39 10.81
N ILE A 60 43.89 4.47 11.55
CA ILE A 60 45.07 5.37 11.41
C ILE A 60 45.09 6.10 10.06
N ASP A 61 44.71 7.38 10.10
CA ASP A 61 45.48 8.44 9.46
C ASP A 61 45.62 9.63 10.43
N PHE A 62 46.89 9.97 10.69
CA PHE A 62 47.40 11.16 11.37
C PHE A 62 47.11 12.40 10.49
N SER A 63 46.95 13.65 10.92
CA SER A 63 47.12 14.36 12.19
C SER A 63 46.70 15.81 11.93
N THR A 64 45.95 16.45 12.82
CA THR A 64 46.36 17.74 13.43
C THR A 64 45.52 18.01 14.67
N PHE A 65 46.16 17.87 15.84
CA PHE A 65 45.83 18.71 16.99
C PHE A 65 46.55 20.05 16.76
N ASP A 66 45.80 21.14 16.63
CA ASP A 66 45.88 22.33 17.48
C ASP A 66 45.01 23.44 16.85
N SER A 67 43.94 23.81 17.54
CA SER A 67 43.55 25.21 17.78
C SER A 67 42.11 25.26 18.29
N ASP A 68 42.03 25.54 19.59
CA ASP A 68 41.11 26.55 20.09
C ASP A 68 40.88 27.69 19.09
N GLN A 69 39.61 28.13 19.02
CA GLN A 69 39.07 29.33 18.35
C GLN A 69 38.61 29.18 16.89
N ALA A 70 37.34 28.81 16.72
CA ALA A 70 36.45 29.45 15.74
C ALA A 70 34.97 29.14 16.07
N ALA A 71 34.43 29.83 17.07
CA ALA A 71 32.98 29.95 17.20
C ALA A 71 32.44 30.66 15.95
N SER A 72 31.56 30.02 15.18
CA SER A 72 30.65 30.75 14.31
C SER A 72 29.65 31.46 15.23
N THR A 73 29.97 32.70 15.55
CA THR A 73 29.11 33.64 16.25
C THR A 73 27.82 33.84 15.45
N VAL A 74 26.75 33.12 15.78
CA VAL A 74 25.39 33.53 15.39
C VAL A 74 25.24 34.95 15.89
N THR A 75 25.13 35.91 14.98
CA THR A 75 25.10 37.31 15.35
C THR A 75 23.88 37.56 16.24
N THR A 76 23.99 38.47 17.21
CA THR A 76 22.83 38.88 18.04
C THR A 76 21.66 39.31 17.16
N GLU A 77 21.95 39.87 15.98
CA GLU A 77 20.98 40.23 14.95
C GLU A 77 20.21 39.03 14.36
N GLN A 78 20.88 37.89 14.12
CA GLN A 78 20.21 36.65 13.70
C GLN A 78 19.30 36.08 14.78
N ARG A 79 19.71 36.13 16.06
CA ARG A 79 18.84 35.68 17.18
C ARG A 79 17.62 36.58 17.37
N LEU A 80 17.79 37.90 17.20
CA LEU A 80 16.67 38.85 17.25
C LEU A 80 15.69 38.62 16.09
N ALA A 81 16.17 38.25 14.90
CA ALA A 81 15.32 37.85 13.78
C ALA A 81 14.55 36.56 14.08
N ASP A 82 15.22 35.53 14.62
CA ASP A 82 14.58 34.26 14.98
C ASP A 82 13.46 34.42 16.02
N TYR A 83 13.64 35.29 17.03
CA TYR A 83 12.59 35.59 18.00
C TYR A 83 11.42 36.33 17.37
N ARG A 84 11.68 37.28 16.46
CA ARG A 84 10.61 37.99 15.72
C ARG A 84 9.79 37.04 14.85
N ASP A 85 10.44 36.12 14.14
CA ASP A 85 9.77 35.13 13.29
C ASP A 85 8.92 34.14 14.12
N LYS A 86 9.43 33.71 15.28
CA LYS A 86 8.65 32.86 16.21
C LYS A 86 7.44 33.59 16.78
N ILE A 87 7.56 34.88 17.11
CA ILE A 87 6.43 35.72 17.55
C ILE A 87 5.42 35.88 16.40
N GLU A 88 5.86 36.10 15.16
CA GLU A 88 4.95 36.21 14.01
C GLU A 88 4.19 34.91 13.77
N LYS A 89 4.86 33.76 13.89
CA LYS A 89 4.23 32.44 13.75
C LYS A 89 3.17 32.19 14.82
N GLU A 90 3.48 32.46 16.09
CA GLU A 90 2.52 32.28 17.18
C GLU A 90 1.38 33.31 17.14
N THR A 91 1.63 34.55 16.73
CA THR A 91 0.55 35.55 16.54
C THR A 91 -0.43 35.17 15.43
N LYS A 92 0.03 34.51 14.35
CA LYS A 92 -0.87 33.92 13.33
C LYS A 92 -1.73 32.79 13.91
N ILE A 93 -1.17 31.93 14.76
CA ILE A 93 -1.91 30.85 15.45
C ILE A 93 -2.96 31.44 16.40
N LYS A 94 -2.61 32.49 17.14
CA LYS A 94 -3.53 33.25 17.98
C LYS A 94 -4.71 33.80 17.18
N ILE A 95 -4.45 34.52 16.08
CA ILE A 95 -5.50 35.12 15.23
C ILE A 95 -6.39 34.02 14.63
N GLY A 96 -5.81 32.90 14.18
CA GLY A 96 -6.56 31.75 13.69
C GLY A 96 -7.48 31.15 14.75
N SER A 97 -6.99 31.03 15.99
CA SER A 97 -7.75 30.53 17.13
C SER A 97 -8.87 31.49 17.56
N GLU A 98 -8.63 32.80 17.53
CA GLU A 98 -9.64 33.84 17.82
C GLU A 98 -10.78 33.81 16.78
N ASN A 99 -10.44 33.75 15.49
CA ASN A 99 -11.43 33.64 14.41
C ASN A 99 -12.25 32.36 14.50
N LEU A 100 -11.61 31.24 14.87
CA LEU A 100 -12.30 29.96 15.07
C LEU A 100 -13.22 30.00 16.30
N LEU A 101 -12.80 30.66 17.38
CA LEU A 101 -13.62 30.84 18.58
C LEU A 101 -14.84 31.74 18.30
N GLU A 102 -14.67 32.81 17.52
CA GLU A 102 -15.75 33.68 17.06
C GLU A 102 -16.74 32.92 16.17
N ALA A 103 -16.25 32.13 15.22
CA ALA A 103 -17.07 31.26 14.39
C ALA A 103 -17.83 30.22 15.22
N LEU A 104 -17.21 29.64 16.25
CA LEU A 104 -17.85 28.69 17.15
C LEU A 104 -18.89 29.36 18.06
N ASN A 105 -18.75 30.65 18.39
CA ASN A 105 -19.70 31.42 19.18
C ASN A 105 -21.03 31.67 18.46
N THR A 106 -21.03 31.68 17.12
CA THR A 106 -22.25 31.82 16.30
C THR A 106 -23.09 30.54 16.18
N LYS A 107 -22.57 29.37 16.59
CA LYS A 107 -23.26 28.06 16.50
C LYS A 107 -23.92 27.63 17.83
N ASN A 108 -24.92 26.73 17.73
CA ASN A 108 -25.73 26.23 18.85
C ASN A 108 -24.87 25.60 19.98
N ALA A 109 -25.07 26.07 21.22
CA ALA A 109 -24.17 25.85 22.37
C ALA A 109 -23.99 24.40 22.83
N LYS A 110 -24.89 23.47 22.47
CA LYS A 110 -24.86 22.09 22.99
C LYS A 110 -23.90 21.16 22.25
N GLN A 111 -23.56 21.45 20.99
CA GLN A 111 -22.64 20.66 20.16
C GLN A 111 -21.23 21.28 20.06
N SER A 112 -21.09 22.59 20.27
CA SER A 112 -19.80 23.30 20.14
C SER A 112 -19.02 23.45 21.46
N ARG A 113 -19.57 23.02 22.60
CA ARG A 113 -18.97 23.27 23.93
C ARG A 113 -17.56 22.69 24.06
N ASP A 114 -17.36 21.45 23.63
CA ASP A 114 -16.06 20.77 23.74
C ASP A 114 -15.05 21.34 22.74
N GLN A 115 -15.50 21.73 21.54
CA GLN A 115 -14.67 22.39 20.54
C GLN A 115 -14.23 23.78 20.99
N ARG A 116 -15.13 24.57 21.62
CA ARG A 116 -14.77 25.88 22.19
C ARG A 116 -13.72 25.74 23.29
N ARG A 117 -13.86 24.75 24.18
CA ARG A 117 -12.90 24.52 25.27
C ARG A 117 -11.49 24.17 24.76
N LEU A 118 -11.40 23.42 23.65
CA LEU A 118 -10.12 23.11 23.01
C LEU A 118 -9.50 24.35 22.36
N VAL A 119 -10.28 25.13 21.62
CA VAL A 119 -9.80 26.37 20.97
C VAL A 119 -9.41 27.43 22.01
N GLU A 120 -10.15 27.56 23.11
CA GLU A 120 -9.80 28.43 24.24
C GLU A 120 -8.50 27.98 24.92
N SER A 121 -8.28 26.67 25.07
CA SER A 121 -7.02 26.13 25.60
C SER A 121 -5.84 26.46 24.68
N GLU A 122 -6.02 26.28 23.37
CA GLU A 122 -4.99 26.56 22.36
C GLU A 122 -4.66 28.06 22.30
N LEU A 123 -5.69 28.91 22.33
CA LEU A 123 -5.55 30.37 22.40
C LEU A 123 -4.79 30.82 23.66
N ASN A 124 -5.09 30.21 24.81
CA ASN A 124 -4.37 30.50 26.05
C ASN A 124 -2.91 30.04 26.00
N THR A 125 -2.62 28.89 25.40
CA THR A 125 -1.24 28.42 25.23
C THR A 125 -0.44 29.32 24.29
N SER A 126 -1.04 29.78 23.18
CA SER A 126 -0.37 30.69 22.25
C SER A 126 -0.15 32.08 22.87
N ASN A 127 -1.12 32.62 23.62
CA ASN A 127 -0.94 33.87 24.37
C ASN A 127 0.22 33.80 25.39
N ARG A 128 0.37 32.67 26.11
CA ARG A 128 1.50 32.46 27.03
C ARG A 128 2.85 32.41 26.30
N LYS A 129 2.93 31.67 25.19
CA LYS A 129 4.15 31.59 24.38
C LYS A 129 4.56 32.93 23.78
N ILE A 130 3.60 33.71 23.29
CA ILE A 130 3.88 35.07 22.77
C ILE A 130 4.42 35.96 23.88
N ALA A 131 3.89 35.87 25.10
CA ALA A 131 4.40 36.64 26.24
C ALA A 131 5.84 36.23 26.60
N GLN A 132 6.14 34.93 26.64
CA GLN A 132 7.48 34.42 26.91
C GLN A 132 8.48 34.83 25.81
N LEU A 133 8.13 34.65 24.54
CA LEU A 133 8.99 35.04 23.41
C LEU A 133 9.25 36.55 23.37
N LYS A 134 8.30 37.38 23.83
CA LYS A 134 8.52 38.83 23.97
C LYS A 134 9.48 39.16 25.11
N LEU A 135 9.38 38.46 26.25
CA LEU A 135 10.33 38.60 27.35
C LEU A 135 11.74 38.18 26.92
N ASP A 136 11.88 37.07 26.20
CA ASP A 136 13.16 36.60 25.66
C ASP A 136 13.75 37.59 24.65
N LEU A 137 12.91 38.18 23.80
CA LEU A 137 13.32 39.23 22.86
C LEU A 137 13.78 40.50 23.59
N GLU A 138 13.08 40.90 24.66
CA GLU A 138 13.46 42.04 25.50
C GLU A 138 14.77 41.78 26.26
N ALA A 139 14.98 40.56 26.77
CA ALA A 139 16.21 40.16 27.43
C ALA A 139 17.41 40.14 26.46
N GLU A 140 17.22 39.70 25.21
CA GLU A 140 18.27 39.75 24.20
C GLU A 140 18.56 41.19 23.74
N LEU A 141 17.53 42.05 23.64
CA LEU A 141 17.71 43.49 23.39
C LEU A 141 18.46 44.21 24.52
N GLN A 142 18.23 43.82 25.77
CA GLN A 142 19.00 44.33 26.92
C GLN A 142 20.46 43.88 26.87
N ARG A 143 20.72 42.62 26.51
CA ARG A 143 22.08 42.11 26.27
C ARG A 143 22.81 42.87 25.16
N VAL A 144 22.12 43.23 24.08
CA VAL A 144 22.72 44.06 23.01
C VAL A 144 23.05 45.47 23.53
N LYS A 145 22.19 46.04 24.37
CA LYS A 145 22.39 47.37 24.96
C LYS A 145 23.59 47.40 25.93
N GLU A 146 23.79 46.34 26.70
CA GLU A 146 24.95 46.19 27.60
C GLU A 146 26.27 45.92 26.84
N SER A 147 26.20 45.31 25.65
CA SER A 147 27.38 44.98 24.83
C SER A 147 28.04 46.16 24.08
N THR A 148 27.57 47.41 24.25
CA THR A 148 28.08 48.60 23.53
C THR A 148 28.95 49.55 24.36
N VAL A 149 29.41 49.13 25.55
CA VAL A 149 30.36 49.90 26.38
C VAL A 149 31.74 49.22 26.42
N SER A 150 32.77 50.02 26.13
CA SER A 150 34.14 49.68 25.73
C SER A 150 35.03 48.89 26.73
N PRO A 151 36.18 48.34 26.29
CA PRO A 151 36.98 47.35 27.01
C PRO A 151 38.32 47.88 27.57
N ALA A 152 38.85 47.30 28.66
CA ALA A 152 40.29 47.23 28.95
C ALA A 152 40.63 46.35 30.18
N ASN A 153 41.76 45.62 30.07
CA ASN A 153 42.63 45.04 31.10
C ASN A 153 42.35 43.64 31.71
N ARG A 154 42.89 42.64 31.00
CA ARG A 154 43.81 41.56 31.46
C ARG A 154 44.19 41.54 32.97
N LEU A 155 44.03 40.37 33.63
CA LEU A 155 45.11 39.50 34.19
C LEU A 155 44.58 38.51 35.27
N SER A 156 44.70 37.22 34.93
CA SER A 156 45.19 36.04 35.69
C SER A 156 45.24 35.97 37.25
N PHE A 157 45.00 34.73 37.70
CA PHE A 157 45.59 33.94 38.81
C PHE A 157 44.75 33.60 40.08
N ALA A 158 44.74 32.28 40.34
CA ALA A 158 44.88 31.57 41.62
C ALA A 158 43.73 31.47 42.65
N ILE A 159 43.24 30.23 42.78
CA ILE A 159 42.82 29.46 43.99
C ILE A 159 43.76 29.76 45.19
N PRO A 160 43.40 29.74 46.52
CA PRO A 160 42.55 28.73 47.21
C PRO A 160 41.63 29.17 48.38
N GLN A 161 40.72 28.22 48.70
CA GLN A 161 40.27 27.74 50.02
C GLN A 161 40.18 28.68 51.24
N ARG A 162 38.99 28.73 51.86
CA ARG A 162 38.63 28.08 53.15
C ARG A 162 37.35 28.70 53.72
N SER A 163 36.40 27.84 54.04
CA SER A 163 35.24 28.06 54.93
C SER A 163 35.71 28.36 56.38
N PRO A 164 34.82 28.44 57.37
CA PRO A 164 33.59 29.24 57.52
C PRO A 164 33.64 30.05 58.84
N SER A 165 32.71 30.96 59.10
CA SER A 165 32.21 31.23 60.47
C SER A 165 30.95 32.09 60.45
N ASN A 166 29.91 31.51 61.04
CA ASN A 166 28.67 32.15 61.47
C ASN A 166 28.93 33.25 62.51
N LEU A 167 28.08 34.29 62.55
CA LEU A 167 27.07 34.49 63.62
C LEU A 167 26.55 35.94 63.66
N THR A 168 25.22 36.06 63.53
CA THR A 168 24.30 37.05 64.19
C THR A 168 24.51 38.55 63.88
N LEU A 169 23.49 39.41 63.69
CA LEU A 169 22.14 39.46 64.26
C LEU A 169 21.35 40.59 63.54
N LEU A 170 20.02 40.48 63.55
CA LEU A 170 18.97 41.53 63.41
C LEU A 170 18.11 41.53 62.12
N GLN A 171 17.08 40.68 62.18
CA GLN A 171 15.65 41.06 62.16
C GLN A 171 15.15 42.12 61.17
N GLY A 172 14.23 41.68 60.28
CA GLY A 172 13.22 42.54 59.67
C GLY A 172 12.46 41.84 58.55
N ASN A 173 11.24 41.39 58.84
CA ASN A 173 10.24 40.81 57.94
C ASN A 173 10.25 41.38 56.51
N LEU A 174 10.24 40.51 55.50
CA LEU A 174 9.44 40.59 54.27
C LEU A 174 9.27 39.16 53.70
N GLU A 175 8.12 38.93 53.09
CA GLU A 175 7.54 37.65 52.61
C GLU A 175 8.43 36.86 51.64
N PRO A 176 8.23 35.53 51.48
CA PRO A 176 9.06 34.72 50.59
C PRO A 176 8.79 35.09 49.13
N GLU A 177 9.79 35.67 48.45
CA GLU A 177 9.87 35.66 46.99
C GLU A 177 9.90 34.19 46.53
N GLU A 178 8.92 33.81 45.73
CA GLU A 178 8.93 32.57 44.94
C GLU A 178 10.18 32.57 44.05
N LEU A 179 11.14 31.71 44.40
CA LEU A 179 12.31 31.44 43.58
C LEU A 179 11.88 30.83 42.24
N ASP A 180 12.44 31.40 41.18
CA ASP A 180 12.32 30.97 39.79
C ASP A 180 12.90 29.55 39.59
N PRO A 181 12.09 28.52 39.27
CA PRO A 181 12.52 27.11 39.23
C PRO A 181 13.41 26.75 38.03
N GLU A 182 13.83 27.71 37.20
CA GLU A 182 14.81 27.49 36.12
C GLU A 182 16.28 27.67 36.55
N SER A 183 16.54 27.94 37.84
CA SER A 183 17.89 28.12 38.38
C SER A 183 18.49 26.90 39.10
N GLU A 184 17.70 25.85 39.33
CA GLU A 184 18.15 24.67 40.08
C GLU A 184 18.80 23.61 39.18
N SER A 185 19.98 23.13 39.58
CA SER A 185 20.67 22.07 38.82
C SER A 185 19.80 20.79 38.80
N PRO A 186 19.65 20.11 37.65
CA PRO A 186 18.81 18.91 37.55
C PRO A 186 19.21 17.77 38.51
N SER A 187 20.49 17.70 38.90
CA SER A 187 21.01 16.77 39.91
C SER A 187 20.57 17.12 41.33
N TYR A 188 20.36 18.40 41.63
CA TYR A 188 19.81 18.87 42.91
C TYR A 188 18.34 18.50 43.02
N VAL A 189 17.55 18.78 41.98
CA VAL A 189 16.12 18.38 41.90
C VAL A 189 15.98 16.86 42.02
N LEU A 190 16.88 16.08 41.40
CA LEU A 190 16.92 14.63 41.58
C LEU A 190 17.15 14.24 43.04
N ALA A 191 18.12 14.87 43.72
CA ALA A 191 18.41 14.58 45.12
C ALA A 191 17.24 14.94 46.05
N GLU A 192 16.57 16.07 45.82
CA GLU A 192 15.39 16.50 46.58
C GLU A 192 14.21 15.55 46.41
N ILE A 193 13.86 15.19 45.17
CA ILE A 193 12.75 14.24 44.92
C ILE A 193 13.07 12.89 45.57
N LEU A 194 14.32 12.44 45.47
CA LEU A 194 14.74 11.19 46.07
C LEU A 194 14.74 11.23 47.61
N GLN A 195 15.02 12.39 48.23
CA GLN A 195 14.88 12.60 49.67
C GLN A 195 13.40 12.66 50.09
N ALA A 196 12.55 13.31 49.30
CA ALA A 196 11.10 13.36 49.55
C ALA A 196 10.49 11.95 49.59
N LEU A 197 10.92 11.06 48.67
CA LEU A 197 10.51 9.65 48.63
C LEU A 197 11.01 8.80 49.82
N GLU A 198 11.96 9.29 50.63
CA GLU A 198 12.44 8.61 51.84
C GLU A 198 11.55 8.85 53.08
N THR A 199 10.76 9.91 53.06
CA THR A 199 9.88 10.27 54.18
C THR A 199 8.88 9.15 54.45
N GLU A 200 8.84 8.60 55.67
CA GLU A 200 7.91 7.54 56.07
C GLU A 200 6.53 8.11 56.46
N ASP A 201 5.50 7.24 56.52
CA ASP A 201 4.12 7.54 56.97
C ASP A 201 3.34 8.62 56.19
N MET A 202 3.70 8.88 54.93
CA MET A 202 2.96 9.82 54.08
C MET A 202 1.78 9.15 53.36
N LYS A 203 0.81 9.96 52.90
CA LYS A 203 -0.33 9.44 52.13
C LYS A 203 0.14 8.87 50.77
N PRO A 204 -0.53 7.85 50.22
CA PRO A 204 -0.19 7.28 48.90
C PRO A 204 -0.02 8.31 47.78
N ASP A 205 -0.90 9.33 47.75
CA ASP A 205 -0.86 10.41 46.75
C ASP A 205 0.47 11.19 46.76
N TYR A 206 1.09 11.33 47.93
CA TYR A 206 2.38 12.00 48.09
C TYR A 206 3.49 11.23 47.39
N TYR A 207 3.60 9.92 47.60
CA TYR A 207 4.62 9.12 46.92
C TYR A 207 4.38 9.04 45.41
N VAL A 208 3.11 8.97 44.99
CA VAL A 208 2.75 8.93 43.56
C VAL A 208 3.08 10.25 42.86
N SER A 209 2.88 11.41 43.49
CA SER A 209 3.21 12.71 42.89
C SER A 209 4.71 12.84 42.64
N HIS A 210 5.54 12.58 43.66
CA HIS A 210 7.00 12.67 43.57
C HIS A 210 7.58 11.63 42.60
N ALA A 211 7.01 10.42 42.54
CA ALA A 211 7.38 9.42 41.54
C ALA A 211 7.05 9.87 40.10
N ASN A 212 5.91 10.55 39.90
CA ASN A 212 5.57 11.11 38.59
C ASN A 212 6.48 12.27 38.19
N GLU A 213 6.86 13.13 39.15
CA GLU A 213 7.85 14.20 38.95
C GLU A 213 9.22 13.62 38.57
N LEU A 214 9.67 12.56 39.25
CA LEU A 214 10.91 11.86 38.92
C LEU A 214 10.90 11.27 37.50
N VAL A 215 9.79 10.67 37.09
CA VAL A 215 9.62 10.19 35.70
C VAL A 215 9.62 11.37 34.72
N GLY A 216 9.01 12.49 35.08
CA GLY A 216 9.06 13.73 34.29
C GLY A 216 10.50 14.23 34.11
N LEU A 217 11.29 14.20 35.18
CA LEU A 217 12.69 14.59 35.19
C LEU A 217 13.53 13.69 34.27
N PHE A 218 13.40 12.35 34.36
CA PHE A 218 14.11 11.42 33.47
C PHE A 218 13.75 11.58 31.99
N LYS A 219 12.51 12.02 31.68
CA LYS A 219 12.11 12.29 30.30
C LYS A 219 12.71 13.60 29.78
N ARG A 220 12.81 14.63 30.62
CA ARG A 220 13.42 15.92 30.26
C ARG A 220 14.94 15.83 30.16
N HIS A 221 15.56 15.05 31.05
CA HIS A 221 17.01 14.90 31.16
C HIS A 221 17.41 13.41 31.21
N PRO A 222 17.49 12.72 30.06
CA PRO A 222 17.83 11.29 30.02
C PRO A 222 19.21 10.93 30.58
N ALA A 223 20.17 11.87 30.55
CA ALA A 223 21.53 11.67 31.04
C ALA A 223 21.60 11.44 32.56
N LEU A 224 20.63 11.95 33.33
CA LEU A 224 20.59 11.80 34.80
C LEU A 224 20.53 10.35 35.27
N LYS A 225 20.10 9.43 34.39
CA LYS A 225 20.05 8.00 34.72
C LYS A 225 21.43 7.40 34.98
N TYR A 226 22.49 7.96 34.37
CA TYR A 226 23.86 7.51 34.58
C TYR A 226 24.44 7.98 35.91
N ASP A 227 23.87 9.06 36.49
CA ASP A 227 24.29 9.63 37.77
C ASP A 227 23.54 9.03 38.97
N LEU A 228 22.68 8.03 38.73
CA LEU A 228 21.90 7.39 39.79
C LEU A 228 22.80 6.57 40.73
N ALA A 229 22.82 6.96 42.01
CA ALA A 229 23.36 6.13 43.08
C ALA A 229 22.41 4.95 43.38
N TRP A 230 22.59 3.85 42.65
CA TRP A 230 21.71 2.67 42.71
C TRP A 230 21.54 2.04 44.10
N SER A 231 22.53 2.15 44.99
CA SER A 231 22.40 1.66 46.37
C SER A 231 21.29 2.37 47.14
N ILE A 232 21.13 3.67 46.93
CA ILE A 232 20.13 4.50 47.60
C ILE A 232 18.82 4.45 46.81
N PHE A 233 18.90 4.65 45.50
CA PHE A 233 17.74 4.64 44.62
C PHE A 233 17.01 3.28 44.63
N GLY A 234 17.75 2.18 44.53
CA GLY A 234 17.20 0.82 44.51
C GLY A 234 16.47 0.45 45.79
N LEU A 235 17.01 0.84 46.96
CA LEU A 235 16.35 0.63 48.25
C LEU A 235 15.03 1.40 48.34
N ARG A 236 15.02 2.67 47.92
CA ARG A 236 13.80 3.52 47.89
C ARG A 236 12.73 2.94 46.97
N MET A 237 13.12 2.48 45.78
CA MET A 237 12.19 1.79 44.88
C MET A 237 11.66 0.50 45.49
N GLN A 238 12.50 -0.28 46.16
CA GLN A 238 12.07 -1.49 46.85
C GLN A 238 11.04 -1.21 47.94
N MET A 239 11.21 -0.14 48.73
CA MET A 239 10.21 0.29 49.74
C MET A 239 8.87 0.65 49.10
N MET A 240 8.89 1.37 47.98
CA MET A 240 7.66 1.68 47.23
C MET A 240 6.96 0.41 46.71
N LEU A 241 7.72 -0.58 46.24
CA LEU A 241 7.19 -1.85 45.75
C LEU A 241 6.63 -2.76 46.85
N LEU A 242 7.02 -2.55 48.11
CA LEU A 242 6.53 -3.26 49.29
C LEU A 242 5.34 -2.55 49.96
N SER A 243 4.86 -1.42 49.44
CA SER A 243 3.74 -0.65 49.99
C SER A 243 2.40 -1.41 49.90
N ASP A 244 1.47 -1.12 50.82
CA ASP A 244 0.10 -1.66 50.75
C ASP A 244 -0.77 -0.99 49.66
N SER A 245 -0.36 0.18 49.15
CA SER A 245 -1.08 0.87 48.08
C SER A 245 -0.63 0.40 46.69
N ARG A 246 -1.57 -0.17 45.94
CA ARG A 246 -1.36 -0.56 44.53
C ARG A 246 -0.92 0.60 43.63
N GLU A 247 -1.33 1.83 43.93
CA GLU A 247 -0.96 3.03 43.19
C GLU A 247 0.52 3.39 43.41
N VAL A 248 1.00 3.25 44.66
CA VAL A 248 2.42 3.48 45.01
C VAL A 248 3.31 2.40 44.39
N ILE A 249 2.92 1.13 44.46
CA ILE A 249 3.65 0.03 43.81
C ILE A 249 3.73 0.26 42.29
N ALA A 250 2.61 0.62 41.66
CA ALA A 250 2.56 0.91 40.23
C ALA A 250 3.50 2.08 39.86
N ALA A 251 3.55 3.13 40.68
CA ALA A 251 4.47 4.24 40.50
C ALA A 251 5.94 3.79 40.64
N GLY A 252 6.25 2.93 41.61
CA GLY A 252 7.58 2.33 41.79
C GLY A 252 8.04 1.56 40.55
N TYR A 253 7.23 0.64 40.01
CA TYR A 253 7.55 -0.07 38.76
C TYR A 253 7.76 0.87 37.57
N ARG A 254 6.96 1.94 37.49
CA ARG A 254 7.07 2.93 36.42
C ARG A 254 8.37 3.73 36.53
N VAL A 255 8.78 4.15 37.72
CA VAL A 255 10.06 4.84 37.96
C VAL A 255 11.22 3.92 37.60
N LEU A 256 11.22 2.68 38.09
CA LEU A 256 12.24 1.68 37.75
C LEU A 256 12.37 1.49 36.24
N ARG A 257 11.25 1.37 35.52
CA ARG A 257 11.27 1.25 34.05
C ARG A 257 11.95 2.45 33.37
N HIS A 258 11.70 3.67 33.86
CA HIS A 258 12.32 4.86 33.31
C HIS A 258 13.79 5.04 33.71
N ALA A 259 14.26 4.36 34.75
CA ALA A 259 15.64 4.35 35.20
C ALA A 259 16.55 3.35 34.46
N ILE A 260 15.98 2.42 33.67
CA ILE A 260 16.76 1.45 32.87
C ILE A 260 17.62 2.19 31.83
N THR A 261 18.90 1.79 31.75
CA THR A 261 19.90 2.31 30.79
C THR A 261 20.59 1.19 30.03
N ASP A 262 21.15 0.22 30.74
CA ASP A 262 21.97 -0.87 30.20
C ASP A 262 21.76 -2.19 30.96
N ARG A 263 22.43 -3.25 30.52
CA ARG A 263 22.35 -4.58 31.16
C ARG A 263 22.78 -4.55 32.64
N LYS A 264 23.74 -3.69 33.01
CA LYS A 264 24.20 -3.55 34.40
C LYS A 264 23.12 -2.95 35.31
N SER A 265 22.36 -1.96 34.81
CA SER A 265 21.19 -1.43 35.52
C SER A 265 20.16 -2.53 35.80
N LEU A 266 19.90 -3.41 34.82
CA LEU A 266 19.00 -4.55 34.98
C LEU A 266 19.47 -5.54 36.05
N GLN A 267 20.76 -5.89 36.07
CA GLN A 267 21.35 -6.74 37.11
C GLN A 267 21.22 -6.12 38.50
N THR A 268 21.38 -4.80 38.60
CA THR A 268 21.24 -4.06 39.86
C THR A 268 19.79 -4.04 40.34
N ILE A 269 18.83 -3.82 39.44
CA ILE A 269 17.39 -3.92 39.74
C ILE A 269 17.04 -5.32 40.27
N ARG A 270 17.63 -6.37 39.68
CA ARG A 270 17.44 -7.76 40.13
C ARG A 270 18.08 -8.03 41.49
N ALA A 271 19.22 -7.42 41.80
CA ALA A 271 19.88 -7.58 43.09
C ALA A 271 18.99 -7.12 44.26
N HIS A 272 18.01 -6.24 44.00
CA HIS A 272 16.98 -5.85 44.96
C HIS A 272 15.75 -6.78 44.99
N HIS A 273 15.86 -8.01 44.48
CA HIS A 273 14.79 -9.02 44.50
C HIS A 273 13.50 -8.59 43.79
N THR A 274 13.63 -7.72 42.78
CA THR A 274 12.49 -7.19 42.01
C THR A 274 11.75 -8.30 41.24
N ASP A 275 12.42 -9.40 40.91
CA ASP A 275 11.82 -10.60 40.32
C ASP A 275 10.73 -11.21 41.22
N PHE A 276 10.99 -11.36 42.52
CA PHE A 276 9.99 -11.85 43.48
C PHE A 276 8.83 -10.86 43.65
N LEU A 277 9.13 -9.56 43.66
CA LEU A 277 8.12 -8.51 43.78
C LEU A 277 7.19 -8.48 42.55
N VAL A 278 7.75 -8.63 41.35
CA VAL A 278 6.96 -8.74 40.12
C VAL A 278 6.02 -9.94 40.19
N ILE A 279 6.50 -11.10 40.64
CA ILE A 279 5.67 -12.30 40.82
C ILE A 279 4.53 -12.01 41.82
N LEU A 280 4.86 -11.42 42.97
CA LEU A 280 3.88 -11.07 44.00
C LEU A 280 2.79 -10.15 43.44
N SER A 281 3.18 -9.13 42.68
CA SER A 281 2.25 -8.21 42.04
C SER A 281 1.36 -8.91 41.02
N LEU A 282 1.91 -9.80 40.19
CA LEU A 282 1.20 -10.48 39.12
C LEU A 282 0.19 -11.54 39.62
N VAL A 283 0.46 -12.16 40.77
CA VAL A 283 -0.44 -13.14 41.44
C VAL A 283 -1.70 -12.50 42.03
N LYS A 284 -1.67 -11.19 42.35
CA LYS A 284 -2.82 -10.49 42.96
C LYS A 284 -4.06 -10.49 42.06
N GLU A 285 -5.25 -10.46 42.67
CA GLU A 285 -6.54 -10.44 41.98
C GLU A 285 -6.76 -9.21 41.07
N ALA A 286 -7.77 -9.29 40.19
CA ALA A 286 -8.16 -8.26 39.22
C ALA A 286 -8.49 -6.86 39.80
N LYS A 287 -8.53 -6.67 41.12
CA LYS A 287 -8.66 -5.33 41.72
C LYS A 287 -7.34 -4.54 41.69
N ALA A 288 -6.19 -5.18 41.51
CA ALA A 288 -4.87 -4.55 41.45
C ALA A 288 -4.37 -4.30 40.00
N MET A 289 -5.26 -4.04 39.04
CA MET A 289 -4.88 -3.93 37.60
C MET A 289 -3.74 -2.95 37.33
N VAL A 290 -3.74 -1.78 37.96
CA VAL A 290 -2.73 -0.73 37.70
C VAL A 290 -1.34 -1.20 38.10
N GLU A 291 -1.23 -1.90 39.23
CA GLU A 291 0.00 -2.53 39.71
C GLU A 291 0.48 -3.63 38.75
N ARG A 292 -0.41 -4.58 38.43
CA ARG A 292 -0.11 -5.71 37.54
C ARG A 292 0.34 -5.24 36.14
N GLU A 293 -0.30 -4.20 35.62
CA GLU A 293 0.05 -3.62 34.32
C GLU A 293 1.46 -3.00 34.34
N GLN A 294 1.82 -2.24 35.39
CA GLN A 294 3.17 -1.65 35.47
C GLN A 294 4.25 -2.72 35.71
N ALA A 295 3.94 -3.77 36.48
CA ALA A 295 4.83 -4.91 36.67
C ALA A 295 5.15 -5.60 35.34
N LEU A 296 4.13 -5.92 34.52
CA LEU A 296 4.34 -6.52 33.21
C LEU A 296 5.09 -5.60 32.24
N LYS A 297 4.79 -4.28 32.28
CA LYS A 297 5.54 -3.29 31.49
C LYS A 297 7.01 -3.20 31.90
N LEU A 298 7.33 -3.40 33.18
CA LEU A 298 8.72 -3.47 33.62
C LEU A 298 9.42 -4.69 33.03
N VAL A 299 8.77 -5.88 33.05
CA VAL A 299 9.33 -7.09 32.42
C VAL A 299 9.59 -6.87 30.94
N ARG A 300 8.65 -6.28 30.21
CA ARG A 300 8.82 -5.98 28.78
C ARG A 300 9.98 -5.01 28.51
N ALA A 301 10.24 -4.07 29.41
CA ALA A 301 11.36 -3.14 29.25
C ALA A 301 12.75 -3.81 29.37
N PHE A 302 12.85 -5.01 29.98
CA PHE A 302 14.09 -5.80 29.88
C PHE A 302 14.39 -6.21 28.44
N LEU A 303 13.37 -6.36 27.59
CA LEU A 303 13.53 -6.78 26.18
C LEU A 303 13.99 -5.63 25.26
N ASP A 304 13.83 -4.38 25.70
CA ASP A 304 14.28 -3.20 24.97
C ASP A 304 15.80 -2.97 25.10
N VAL A 305 16.45 -3.61 26.08
CA VAL A 305 17.89 -3.54 26.33
C VAL A 305 18.61 -4.68 25.61
N LYS A 306 19.71 -4.37 24.93
CA LYS A 306 20.57 -5.39 24.30
C LYS A 306 20.99 -6.45 25.33
N ASP A 307 20.76 -7.72 25.00
CA ASP A 307 21.00 -8.90 25.86
C ASP A 307 20.26 -8.88 27.21
N GLY A 308 19.30 -7.97 27.41
CA GLY A 308 18.54 -7.82 28.65
C GLY A 308 17.57 -8.98 28.92
N VAL A 309 17.18 -9.73 27.88
CA VAL A 309 16.33 -10.93 28.01
C VAL A 309 16.95 -12.00 28.92
N HIS A 310 18.28 -12.13 28.93
CA HIS A 310 19.00 -13.08 29.79
C HIS A 310 18.93 -12.73 31.26
N GLU A 311 18.53 -11.50 31.58
CA GLU A 311 18.31 -11.06 32.96
C GLU A 311 16.89 -11.39 33.44
N VAL A 312 15.96 -11.81 32.58
CA VAL A 312 14.62 -12.20 33.01
C VAL A 312 14.67 -13.56 33.71
N ALA A 313 14.22 -13.63 34.96
CA ALA A 313 14.21 -14.87 35.72
C ALA A 313 13.15 -15.86 35.19
N PRO A 314 13.45 -17.17 35.10
CA PRO A 314 12.48 -18.18 34.65
C PRO A 314 11.18 -18.21 35.47
N SER A 315 11.25 -17.89 36.77
CA SER A 315 10.09 -17.78 37.67
C SER A 315 9.13 -16.65 37.27
N VAL A 316 9.65 -15.52 36.77
CA VAL A 316 8.84 -14.42 36.24
C VAL A 316 8.13 -14.85 34.96
N VAL A 317 8.78 -15.62 34.10
CA VAL A 317 8.14 -16.15 32.88
C VAL A 317 7.02 -17.14 33.25
N ARG A 318 7.23 -18.00 34.26
CA ARG A 318 6.20 -18.96 34.73
C ARG A 318 4.92 -18.28 35.22
N ILE A 319 4.99 -17.15 35.92
CA ILE A 319 3.78 -16.43 36.33
C ILE A 319 3.07 -15.78 35.12
N ILE A 320 3.82 -15.33 34.10
CA ILE A 320 3.22 -14.83 32.85
C ILE A 320 2.51 -15.96 32.10
N VAL A 321 3.10 -17.17 32.07
CA VAL A 321 2.46 -18.38 31.53
C VAL A 321 1.14 -18.67 32.25
N ALA A 322 1.14 -18.70 33.59
CA ALA A 322 -0.07 -18.91 34.38
C ALA A 322 -1.17 -17.88 34.06
N ILE A 323 -0.82 -16.60 33.91
CA ILE A 323 -1.79 -15.55 33.51
C ILE A 323 -2.33 -15.80 32.10
N ALA A 324 -1.49 -16.25 31.16
CA ALA A 324 -1.91 -16.55 29.79
C ALA A 324 -2.88 -17.75 29.69
N GLU A 325 -2.78 -18.70 30.64
CA GLU A 325 -3.68 -19.86 30.72
C GLU A 325 -5.05 -19.53 31.32
N HIS A 326 -5.17 -18.47 32.12
CA HIS A 326 -6.43 -18.07 32.75
C HIS A 326 -7.34 -17.30 31.78
N PRO A 327 -8.48 -17.88 31.31
CA PRO A 327 -9.28 -17.30 30.23
C PRO A 327 -9.97 -15.97 30.59
N GLU A 328 -10.32 -15.79 31.87
CA GLU A 328 -11.04 -14.60 32.38
C GLU A 328 -10.11 -13.44 32.77
N ASP A 329 -8.78 -13.63 32.69
CA ASP A 329 -7.83 -12.57 33.07
C ASP A 329 -7.71 -11.50 31.99
N ARG A 330 -7.83 -10.23 32.39
CA ARG A 330 -7.70 -9.07 31.48
C ARG A 330 -6.30 -8.91 30.90
N LEU A 331 -5.26 -9.42 31.57
CA LEU A 331 -3.88 -9.36 31.09
C LEU A 331 -3.51 -10.54 30.18
N ARG A 332 -4.41 -11.51 29.98
CA ARG A 332 -4.14 -12.72 29.17
C ARG A 332 -3.53 -12.39 27.80
N SER A 333 -4.16 -11.52 27.01
CA SER A 333 -3.73 -11.21 25.64
C SER A 333 -2.34 -10.56 25.59
N ILE A 334 -2.01 -9.67 26.55
CA ILE A 334 -0.70 -9.03 26.60
C ILE A 334 0.37 -9.98 27.17
N SER A 335 0.00 -10.90 28.07
CA SER A 335 0.88 -11.98 28.54
C SER A 335 1.25 -12.92 27.40
N ILE A 336 0.27 -13.35 26.58
CA ILE A 336 0.51 -14.16 25.36
C ILE A 336 1.49 -13.46 24.41
N MET A 337 1.29 -12.17 24.13
CA MET A 337 2.20 -11.38 23.29
C MET A 337 3.61 -11.26 23.88
N THR A 338 3.70 -11.06 25.20
CA THR A 338 4.99 -10.98 25.89
C THR A 338 5.74 -12.30 25.85
N LEU A 339 5.04 -13.44 25.99
CA LEU A 339 5.61 -14.77 25.82
C LEU A 339 6.08 -15.01 24.38
N ALA A 340 5.33 -14.55 23.38
CA ALA A 340 5.72 -14.63 21.98
C ALA A 340 7.01 -13.82 21.68
N GLU A 341 7.13 -12.60 22.22
CA GLU A 341 8.35 -11.79 22.10
C GLU A 341 9.55 -12.43 22.80
N LEU A 342 9.34 -12.97 24.01
CA LEU A 342 10.34 -13.73 24.75
C LEU A 342 10.79 -14.96 23.96
N LEU A 343 9.87 -15.65 23.28
CA LEU A 343 10.16 -16.84 22.49
C LEU A 343 11.06 -16.52 21.29
N ILE A 344 10.92 -15.35 20.65
CA ILE A 344 11.82 -14.92 19.57
C ILE A 344 13.22 -14.58 20.11
N ARG A 345 13.30 -13.89 21.26
CA ARG A 345 14.56 -13.37 21.82
C ARG A 345 15.38 -14.41 22.58
N SER A 346 14.72 -15.26 23.38
CA SER A 346 15.35 -16.32 24.16
C SER A 346 14.40 -17.53 24.26
N PRO A 347 14.41 -18.41 23.24
CA PRO A 347 13.53 -19.57 23.19
C PRO A 347 13.68 -20.51 24.40
N ASP A 348 14.92 -20.77 24.84
CA ASP A 348 15.23 -21.68 25.96
C ASP A 348 14.54 -21.27 27.26
N LEU A 349 14.44 -19.97 27.51
CA LEU A 349 13.79 -19.42 28.71
C LEU A 349 12.30 -19.75 28.74
N VAL A 350 11.62 -19.62 27.59
CA VAL A 350 10.18 -19.94 27.46
C VAL A 350 9.94 -21.45 27.55
N VAL A 351 10.82 -22.26 26.96
CA VAL A 351 10.76 -23.73 27.07
C VAL A 351 10.93 -24.17 28.53
N ALA A 352 11.92 -23.63 29.25
CA ALA A 352 12.16 -23.94 30.66
C ALA A 352 11.02 -23.46 31.59
N ALA A 353 10.29 -22.43 31.18
CA ALA A 353 9.10 -21.93 31.86
C ALA A 353 7.81 -22.70 31.50
N GLY A 354 7.83 -23.56 30.47
CA GLY A 354 6.66 -24.33 30.02
C GLY A 354 5.68 -23.55 29.14
N GLY A 355 6.08 -22.42 28.55
CA GLY A 355 5.17 -21.53 27.83
C GLY A 355 4.78 -21.96 26.40
N ILE A 356 5.45 -22.97 25.82
CA ILE A 356 5.22 -23.42 24.45
C ILE A 356 3.79 -23.96 24.26
N GLY A 357 3.31 -24.80 25.17
CA GLY A 357 1.96 -25.37 25.12
C GLY A 357 0.89 -24.29 25.21
N THR A 358 1.05 -23.33 26.11
CA THR A 358 0.13 -22.19 26.27
C THR A 358 0.03 -21.34 25.00
N LEU A 359 1.15 -21.12 24.29
CA LEU A 359 1.16 -20.39 23.02
C LEU A 359 0.51 -21.19 21.89
N ALA A 360 0.77 -22.50 21.81
CA ALA A 360 0.13 -23.39 20.84
C ALA A 360 -1.39 -23.45 21.07
N ASP A 361 -1.83 -23.55 22.32
CA ASP A 361 -3.23 -23.54 22.72
C ASP A 361 -3.91 -22.21 22.35
N ALA A 362 -3.28 -21.08 22.67
CA ALA A 362 -3.79 -19.75 22.31
C ALA A 362 -3.96 -19.56 20.79
N MET A 363 -3.11 -20.20 19.99
CA MET A 363 -3.18 -20.16 18.53
C MET A 363 -4.35 -21.00 17.98
N GLY A 364 -4.64 -22.17 18.56
CA GLY A 364 -5.68 -23.09 18.05
C GLY A 364 -7.07 -22.97 18.69
N ASN A 365 -7.19 -22.45 19.92
CA ASN A 365 -8.44 -22.45 20.68
C ASN A 365 -9.44 -21.35 20.26
N GLY A 366 -9.01 -20.38 19.46
CA GLY A 366 -9.83 -19.26 18.98
C GLY A 366 -10.12 -18.16 20.00
N ALA A 367 -9.58 -18.25 21.23
CA ALA A 367 -9.79 -17.26 22.28
C ALA A 367 -8.89 -16.02 22.15
N TYR A 368 -7.74 -16.17 21.50
CA TYR A 368 -6.86 -15.05 21.17
C TYR A 368 -7.30 -14.39 19.86
N GLN A 369 -7.34 -13.06 19.82
CA GLN A 369 -7.94 -12.32 18.71
C GLN A 369 -7.10 -12.28 17.43
N ALA A 370 -5.78 -12.50 17.54
CA ALA A 370 -4.83 -12.38 16.43
C ALA A 370 -3.92 -13.63 16.33
N PRO A 371 -4.47 -14.85 16.25
CA PRO A 371 -3.68 -16.09 16.33
C PRO A 371 -2.63 -16.23 15.21
N GLU A 372 -2.81 -15.56 14.07
CA GLU A 372 -1.82 -15.47 13.00
C GLU A 372 -0.46 -14.89 13.45
N THR A 373 -0.43 -14.01 14.46
CA THR A 373 0.84 -13.47 14.97
C THR A 373 1.64 -14.51 15.74
N LEU A 374 0.97 -15.47 16.38
CA LEU A 374 1.62 -16.59 17.07
C LEU A 374 2.18 -17.61 16.07
N ALA A 375 1.46 -17.84 14.97
CA ALA A 375 1.95 -18.69 13.89
C ALA A 375 3.30 -18.19 13.35
N ALA A 376 3.43 -16.87 13.12
CA ALA A 376 4.68 -16.26 12.65
C ALA A 376 5.87 -16.52 13.59
N VAL A 377 5.64 -16.56 14.91
CA VAL A 377 6.69 -16.84 15.90
C VAL A 377 7.19 -18.28 15.79
N PHE A 378 6.28 -19.25 15.70
CA PHE A 378 6.64 -20.66 15.50
C PHE A 378 7.34 -20.89 14.15
N LEU A 379 6.84 -20.24 13.09
CA LEU A 379 7.44 -20.30 11.75
C LEU A 379 8.87 -19.75 11.73
N HIS A 380 9.17 -18.71 12.52
CA HIS A 380 10.52 -18.16 12.67
C HIS A 380 11.46 -19.13 13.40
N LEU A 381 10.96 -19.88 14.40
CA LEU A 381 11.76 -20.90 15.08
C LEU A 381 12.03 -22.11 14.18
N LEU A 382 11.08 -22.49 13.33
CA LEU A 382 11.22 -23.64 12.44
C LEU A 382 12.20 -23.41 11.29
N ASP A 383 12.54 -22.16 10.97
CA ASP A 383 13.42 -21.85 9.83
C ASP A 383 14.84 -22.40 10.02
N LEU A 384 15.44 -22.17 11.19
CA LEU A 384 16.81 -22.61 11.52
C LEU A 384 16.81 -23.98 12.24
N PRO A 385 17.66 -24.94 11.83
CA PRO A 385 17.67 -26.30 12.40
C PRO A 385 17.92 -26.33 13.92
N ALA A 386 18.87 -25.53 14.40
CA ALA A 386 19.24 -25.45 15.82
C ALA A 386 18.05 -25.12 16.74
N ARG A 387 17.03 -24.40 16.23
CA ARG A 387 15.86 -23.99 17.01
C ARG A 387 14.71 -25.00 16.95
N ARG A 388 14.71 -25.93 15.99
CA ARG A 388 13.65 -26.94 15.84
C ARG A 388 13.61 -27.91 17.02
N GLY A 389 14.78 -28.27 17.57
CA GLY A 389 14.89 -29.17 18.72
C GLY A 389 14.21 -28.66 19.99
N LEU A 390 13.84 -27.38 20.03
CA LEU A 390 13.07 -26.77 21.12
C LEU A 390 11.58 -27.17 21.09
N LEU A 391 11.07 -27.55 19.92
CA LEU A 391 9.70 -28.00 19.71
C LEU A 391 9.64 -29.53 19.89
N ARG A 392 9.52 -29.96 21.13
CA ARG A 392 9.71 -31.37 21.52
C ARG A 392 8.57 -32.30 21.08
N SER A 393 7.35 -31.79 20.88
CA SER A 393 6.21 -32.65 20.52
C SER A 393 6.09 -32.89 19.02
N GLY A 394 6.55 -31.95 18.19
CA GLY A 394 6.39 -31.98 16.73
C GLY A 394 4.95 -31.72 16.26
N PHE A 395 4.04 -31.44 17.19
CA PHE A 395 2.61 -31.26 16.95
C PHE A 395 2.10 -29.89 17.45
N GLU A 396 2.99 -28.96 17.81
CA GLU A 396 2.63 -27.62 18.31
C GLU A 396 1.76 -26.85 17.30
N LEU A 397 2.00 -27.05 16.00
CA LEU A 397 1.22 -26.44 14.92
C LEU A 397 0.01 -27.27 14.47
N SER A 398 -0.27 -28.41 15.12
CA SER A 398 -1.38 -29.31 14.73
C SER A 398 -2.75 -28.83 15.23
N LEU A 399 -2.79 -28.08 16.34
CA LEU A 399 -4.05 -27.70 17.01
C LEU A 399 -5.02 -26.88 16.12
N PRO A 400 -4.56 -25.93 15.28
CA PRO A 400 -5.43 -25.27 14.31
C PRO A 400 -6.12 -26.24 13.34
N PHE A 401 -5.48 -27.36 12.98
CA PHE A 401 -6.06 -28.36 12.09
C PHE A 401 -7.12 -29.24 12.77
N ALA A 402 -7.05 -29.40 14.09
CA ALA A 402 -8.04 -30.19 14.86
C ALA A 402 -9.46 -29.63 14.71
N ALA A 403 -9.60 -28.31 14.57
CA ALA A 403 -10.89 -27.65 14.34
C ALA A 403 -11.60 -28.11 13.05
N PHE A 404 -10.88 -28.64 12.07
CA PHE A 404 -11.42 -29.15 10.80
C PHE A 404 -11.86 -30.63 10.87
N THR A 405 -11.41 -31.36 11.89
CA THR A 405 -11.71 -32.79 12.09
C THR A 405 -12.73 -33.05 13.18
N GLU A 406 -12.91 -32.11 14.11
CA GLU A 406 -13.88 -32.24 15.20
C GLU A 406 -15.34 -32.08 14.71
N PRO A 407 -16.31 -32.76 15.33
CA PRO A 407 -17.71 -32.66 14.93
C PRO A 407 -18.29 -31.26 15.21
N PRO A 408 -19.06 -30.66 14.28
CA PRO A 408 -19.62 -29.32 14.43
C PRO A 408 -20.80 -29.33 15.40
N THR A 409 -20.52 -29.21 16.69
CA THR A 409 -21.51 -29.37 17.78
C THR A 409 -22.11 -28.06 18.31
N SER A 410 -21.48 -26.91 18.05
CA SER A 410 -21.92 -25.61 18.60
C SER A 410 -21.45 -24.40 17.76
N SER A 411 -22.05 -23.22 17.97
CA SER A 411 -21.58 -21.97 17.33
C SER A 411 -20.16 -21.58 17.75
N ALA A 412 -19.75 -21.94 18.98
CA ALA A 412 -18.38 -21.72 19.45
C ALA A 412 -17.34 -22.51 18.62
N HIS A 413 -17.73 -23.66 18.07
CA HIS A 413 -16.89 -24.41 17.14
C HIS A 413 -16.70 -23.64 15.82
N GLU A 414 -17.73 -22.97 15.30
CA GLU A 414 -17.64 -22.18 14.07
C GLU A 414 -16.68 -20.98 14.22
N ASP A 415 -16.77 -20.27 15.35
CA ASP A 415 -15.87 -19.14 15.66
C ASP A 415 -14.41 -19.60 15.79
N ARG A 416 -14.19 -20.72 16.51
CA ARG A 416 -12.87 -21.33 16.62
C ARG A 416 -12.34 -21.76 15.25
N MET A 417 -13.14 -22.44 14.43
CA MET A 417 -12.76 -22.87 13.09
C MET A 417 -12.39 -21.69 12.19
N ARG A 418 -13.13 -20.57 12.26
CA ARG A 418 -12.79 -19.34 11.52
C ARG A 418 -11.46 -18.73 11.99
N SER A 419 -11.21 -18.79 13.29
CA SER A 419 -9.93 -18.34 13.88
C SER A 419 -8.77 -19.25 13.43
N SER A 420 -8.95 -20.57 13.52
CA SER A 420 -7.97 -21.56 13.05
C SER A 420 -7.73 -21.48 11.54
N ALA A 421 -8.74 -21.14 10.74
CA ALA A 421 -8.60 -20.95 9.30
C ALA A 421 -7.59 -19.82 8.97
N LYS A 422 -7.56 -18.73 9.74
CA LYS A 422 -6.54 -17.68 9.56
C LYS A 422 -5.13 -18.18 9.83
N VAL A 423 -4.95 -19.00 10.87
CA VAL A 423 -3.66 -19.63 11.19
C VAL A 423 -3.24 -20.56 10.06
N VAL A 424 -4.12 -21.46 9.63
CA VAL A 424 -3.86 -22.38 8.51
C VAL A 424 -3.49 -21.61 7.24
N ALA A 425 -4.22 -20.54 6.91
CA ALA A 425 -3.88 -19.67 5.78
C ALA A 425 -2.47 -19.09 5.92
N SER A 426 -2.07 -18.65 7.12
CA SER A 426 -0.71 -18.14 7.35
C SER A 426 0.39 -19.20 7.16
N LEU A 427 0.13 -20.46 7.53
CA LEU A 427 1.05 -21.58 7.32
C LEU A 427 1.21 -21.91 5.82
N PHE A 428 0.13 -21.89 5.05
CA PHE A 428 0.22 -22.08 3.59
C PHE A 428 0.93 -20.91 2.87
N LYS A 429 1.08 -19.76 3.53
CA LYS A 429 1.72 -18.55 2.98
C LYS A 429 3.20 -18.42 3.39
N SER A 430 3.84 -19.47 3.91
CA SER A 430 5.27 -19.45 4.26
C SER A 430 5.98 -20.76 3.92
N TRP A 431 7.28 -20.71 3.65
CA TRP A 431 8.11 -21.89 3.39
C TRP A 431 8.17 -22.83 4.61
N SER A 432 8.42 -22.29 5.81
CA SER A 432 8.44 -23.10 7.02
C SER A 432 7.07 -23.71 7.36
N GLY A 433 5.98 -23.04 6.98
CA GLY A 433 4.62 -23.54 7.17
C GLY A 433 4.27 -24.64 6.20
N ILE A 434 4.61 -24.48 4.91
CA ILE A 434 4.44 -25.52 3.89
C ILE A 434 5.21 -26.79 4.28
N MET A 435 6.45 -26.66 4.75
CA MET A 435 7.24 -27.80 5.23
C MET A 435 6.55 -28.50 6.41
N THR A 436 5.99 -27.74 7.35
CA THR A 436 5.17 -28.32 8.44
C THR A 436 3.93 -29.03 7.91
N ILE A 437 3.25 -28.46 6.91
CA ILE A 437 2.07 -29.05 6.28
C ILE A 437 2.41 -30.33 5.53
N SER A 438 3.64 -30.48 5.03
CA SER A 438 4.10 -31.69 4.33
C SER A 438 4.37 -32.89 5.24
N LEU A 439 4.47 -32.67 6.56
CA LEU A 439 4.72 -33.73 7.52
C LEU A 439 3.64 -34.83 7.45
N HIS A 440 4.09 -36.06 7.69
CA HIS A 440 3.25 -37.27 7.67
C HIS A 440 2.43 -37.43 6.39
N ASP A 441 3.08 -37.29 5.23
CA ASP A 441 2.43 -37.42 3.92
C ASP A 441 1.28 -36.41 3.74
N PHE A 442 1.56 -35.14 4.04
CA PHE A 442 0.62 -34.03 3.90
C PHE A 442 -0.67 -34.16 4.73
N LEU A 443 -0.61 -34.84 5.89
CA LEU A 443 -1.78 -35.07 6.75
C LEU A 443 -2.50 -33.75 7.15
N PRO A 444 -1.80 -32.66 7.53
CA PRO A 444 -2.45 -31.38 7.82
C PRO A 444 -3.22 -30.78 6.63
N ALA A 445 -2.69 -30.86 5.41
CA ALA A 445 -3.44 -30.44 4.23
C ALA A 445 -4.65 -31.36 3.99
N ARG A 446 -4.49 -32.65 4.23
CA ARG A 446 -5.54 -33.66 4.05
C ARG A 446 -6.71 -33.46 4.99
N SER A 447 -6.47 -33.04 6.22
CA SER A 447 -7.55 -32.74 7.18
C SER A 447 -8.42 -31.56 6.70
N VAL A 448 -7.80 -30.50 6.16
CA VAL A 448 -8.51 -29.36 5.58
C VAL A 448 -9.31 -29.78 4.36
N VAL A 449 -8.71 -30.50 3.40
CA VAL A 449 -9.42 -30.95 2.19
C VAL A 449 -10.55 -31.92 2.53
N SER A 450 -10.31 -32.88 3.44
CA SER A 450 -11.31 -33.88 3.84
C SER A 450 -12.50 -33.26 4.57
N SER A 451 -12.33 -32.10 5.21
CA SER A 451 -13.44 -31.40 5.86
C SER A 451 -14.53 -30.94 4.88
N LEU A 452 -14.25 -30.86 3.57
CA LEU A 452 -15.26 -30.64 2.53
C LEU A 452 -16.29 -31.78 2.43
N LEU A 453 -15.90 -32.99 2.85
CA LEU A 453 -16.77 -34.17 2.86
C LEU A 453 -17.82 -34.09 3.98
N ILE A 454 -17.66 -33.20 4.95
CA ILE A 454 -18.62 -32.99 6.04
C ILE A 454 -19.81 -32.19 5.50
N ASP A 455 -21.03 -32.73 5.61
CA ASP A 455 -22.26 -32.05 5.20
C ASP A 455 -22.77 -31.03 6.23
N ALA A 456 -21.93 -30.03 6.53
CA ALA A 456 -22.29 -28.90 7.38
C ALA A 456 -22.06 -27.58 6.63
N VAL A 457 -23.11 -26.75 6.55
CA VAL A 457 -23.11 -25.48 5.80
C VAL A 457 -21.97 -24.55 6.26
N ALA A 458 -21.79 -24.41 7.57
CA ALA A 458 -20.76 -23.55 8.14
C ALA A 458 -19.34 -24.04 7.80
N VAL A 459 -19.07 -25.33 8.01
CA VAL A 459 -17.80 -25.99 7.70
C VAL A 459 -17.46 -25.81 6.22
N ARG A 460 -18.35 -26.21 5.30
CA ARG A 460 -18.12 -26.07 3.85
C ARG A 460 -17.92 -24.61 3.45
N SER A 461 -18.64 -23.65 4.04
CA SER A 461 -18.45 -22.23 3.73
C SER A 461 -17.07 -21.70 4.16
N ILE A 462 -16.63 -22.04 5.37
CA ILE A 462 -15.33 -21.62 5.92
C ILE A 462 -14.19 -22.25 5.13
N VAL A 463 -14.28 -23.54 4.81
CA VAL A 463 -13.25 -24.25 4.04
C VAL A 463 -13.13 -23.72 2.62
N LEU A 464 -14.26 -23.44 1.96
CA LEU A 464 -14.22 -22.79 0.65
C LEU A 464 -13.59 -21.39 0.74
N GLU A 465 -13.94 -20.57 1.74
CA GLU A 465 -13.29 -19.25 1.97
C GLU A 465 -11.79 -19.38 2.17
N LEU A 466 -11.38 -20.35 2.98
CA LEU A 466 -9.98 -20.65 3.23
C LEU A 466 -9.25 -21.07 1.93
N LEU A 467 -9.86 -21.90 1.08
CA LEU A 467 -9.27 -22.30 -0.19
C LEU A 467 -9.16 -21.13 -1.18
N PHE A 468 -10.16 -20.23 -1.22
CA PHE A 468 -10.07 -18.98 -2.00
C PHE A 468 -8.90 -18.10 -1.51
N ASP A 469 -8.68 -18.01 -0.19
CA ASP A 469 -7.60 -17.23 0.42
C ASP A 469 -6.21 -17.86 0.18
N ILE A 470 -6.06 -19.17 0.45
CA ILE A 470 -4.81 -19.92 0.25
C ILE A 470 -4.36 -19.85 -1.22
N LEU A 471 -5.29 -20.03 -2.17
CA LEU A 471 -5.00 -19.95 -3.61
C LEU A 471 -5.02 -18.51 -4.15
N ARG A 472 -5.25 -17.50 -3.30
CA ARG A 472 -5.26 -16.07 -3.66
C ARG A 472 -6.21 -15.72 -4.80
N ILE A 473 -7.33 -16.43 -4.88
CA ILE A 473 -8.31 -16.24 -5.95
C ILE A 473 -9.11 -14.97 -5.65
N LYS A 474 -8.81 -13.89 -6.38
CA LYS A 474 -9.57 -12.64 -6.29
C LYS A 474 -10.96 -12.86 -6.91
N PRO A 475 -12.06 -12.69 -6.16
CA PRO A 475 -13.39 -12.97 -6.68
C PRO A 475 -13.70 -12.06 -7.88
N PRO A 476 -14.02 -12.61 -9.07
CA PRO A 476 -14.33 -11.80 -10.24
C PRO A 476 -15.46 -10.81 -9.95
N SER A 477 -15.49 -9.67 -10.67
CA SER A 477 -16.51 -8.62 -10.44
C SER A 477 -17.97 -9.11 -10.58
N TRP A 478 -18.18 -10.21 -11.30
CA TRP A 478 -19.48 -10.87 -11.51
C TRP A 478 -19.78 -12.00 -10.50
N SER A 479 -18.80 -12.45 -9.71
CA SER A 479 -18.91 -13.60 -8.80
C SER A 479 -20.04 -13.47 -7.79
N SER A 480 -20.19 -12.32 -7.12
CA SER A 480 -21.27 -12.04 -6.16
C SER A 480 -22.66 -12.20 -6.79
N SER A 481 -22.81 -11.81 -8.05
CA SER A 481 -24.07 -11.94 -8.78
C SER A 481 -24.33 -13.36 -9.26
N PHE A 482 -23.28 -14.09 -9.63
CA PHE A 482 -23.35 -15.52 -9.95
C PHE A 482 -23.76 -16.33 -8.71
N LEU A 483 -23.14 -16.09 -7.55
CA LEU A 483 -23.51 -16.71 -6.27
C LEU A 483 -24.99 -16.43 -5.92
N ALA A 484 -25.46 -15.20 -6.17
CA ALA A 484 -26.87 -14.81 -6.01
C ALA A 484 -27.83 -15.41 -7.06
N GLY A 485 -27.33 -16.13 -8.07
CA GLY A 485 -28.11 -16.95 -8.98
C GLY A 485 -28.57 -16.35 -10.29
N ARG A 486 -27.90 -15.29 -10.71
CA ARG A 486 -28.14 -14.66 -12.00
C ARG A 486 -27.27 -15.31 -13.09
N ARG A 487 -27.77 -15.34 -14.33
CA ARG A 487 -27.11 -16.03 -15.47
C ARG A 487 -25.88 -15.27 -15.98
N LEU A 488 -24.77 -15.99 -16.17
CA LEU A 488 -23.47 -15.46 -16.64
C LEU A 488 -23.54 -14.79 -18.03
N THR A 489 -24.45 -15.23 -18.90
CA THR A 489 -24.61 -14.74 -20.29
C THR A 489 -25.10 -13.29 -20.41
N THR A 490 -25.58 -12.69 -19.32
CA THR A 490 -26.15 -11.33 -19.31
C THR A 490 -25.13 -10.23 -19.01
N TYR A 491 -23.89 -10.59 -18.65
CA TYR A 491 -22.96 -9.68 -17.96
C TYR A 491 -22.01 -8.85 -18.82
N GLY A 492 -21.83 -9.18 -20.10
CA GLY A 492 -21.09 -8.28 -21.02
C GLY A 492 -21.66 -6.85 -21.04
N ARG A 493 -22.92 -6.66 -20.62
CA ARG A 493 -23.55 -5.32 -20.49
C ARG A 493 -23.21 -4.57 -19.20
N VAL A 494 -22.90 -5.24 -18.09
CA VAL A 494 -22.72 -4.59 -16.77
C VAL A 494 -21.24 -4.41 -16.43
N THR A 495 -20.37 -5.32 -16.88
CA THR A 495 -18.92 -5.16 -16.77
C THR A 495 -18.43 -3.99 -17.62
N ASN A 496 -18.96 -3.82 -18.83
CA ASN A 496 -18.66 -2.66 -19.70
C ASN A 496 -19.18 -1.32 -19.12
N LEU A 497 -20.19 -1.35 -18.24
CA LEU A 497 -20.68 -0.14 -17.56
C LEU A 497 -19.78 0.29 -16.38
N LYS A 498 -19.11 -0.66 -15.72
CA LYS A 498 -18.10 -0.37 -14.67
C LYS A 498 -16.70 -0.14 -15.24
N ALA A 499 -16.37 -0.77 -16.36
CA ALA A 499 -15.13 -0.53 -17.10
C ALA A 499 -15.10 0.85 -17.80
N ASN A 500 -16.25 1.52 -17.92
CA ASN A 500 -16.36 2.88 -18.45
C ASN A 500 -16.11 3.99 -17.41
N ASP A 501 -15.57 3.69 -16.22
CA ASP A 501 -14.82 4.70 -15.45
C ASP A 501 -13.54 5.00 -16.24
N HIS A 502 -13.69 5.87 -17.24
CA HIS A 502 -12.60 6.59 -17.89
C HIS A 502 -11.84 7.33 -16.79
N HIS A 503 -10.76 6.73 -16.29
CA HIS A 503 -9.59 7.36 -15.64
C HIS A 503 -8.61 6.33 -15.05
N LYS A 504 -8.90 5.02 -15.07
CA LYS A 504 -7.82 4.02 -14.90
C LYS A 504 -7.07 3.85 -16.22
N PRO A 505 -5.76 4.19 -16.30
CA PRO A 505 -4.97 3.84 -17.47
C PRO A 505 -4.91 2.30 -17.54
N SER A 506 -5.66 1.71 -18.47
CA SER A 506 -5.38 0.38 -18.96
C SER A 506 -4.18 0.50 -19.90
N SER A 507 -2.99 0.68 -19.33
CA SER A 507 -1.74 0.90 -20.08
C SER A 507 -0.67 -0.13 -19.77
N ASN A 508 -1.04 -1.34 -19.32
CA ASN A 508 -0.09 -2.43 -19.29
C ASN A 508 -0.45 -3.36 -20.45
N ASP A 509 0.36 -3.35 -21.50
CA ASP A 509 0.28 -4.34 -22.57
C ASP A 509 0.50 -5.74 -21.94
N PRO A 510 -0.33 -6.76 -22.21
CA PRO A 510 -0.17 -8.09 -21.63
C PRO A 510 1.22 -8.73 -21.87
N GLU A 511 1.92 -8.29 -22.92
CA GLU A 511 3.29 -8.71 -23.24
C GLU A 511 4.34 -8.23 -22.21
N GLU A 512 4.10 -7.11 -21.51
CA GLU A 512 5.03 -6.62 -20.48
C GLU A 512 4.87 -7.33 -19.14
N ILE A 513 3.62 -7.66 -18.77
CA ILE A 513 3.34 -8.50 -17.59
C ILE A 513 3.94 -9.89 -17.81
N SER A 514 3.88 -10.42 -19.05
CA SER A 514 4.52 -11.69 -19.42
C SER A 514 6.06 -11.68 -19.25
N LYS A 515 6.71 -10.51 -19.23
CA LYS A 515 8.17 -10.38 -19.04
C LYS A 515 8.60 -10.33 -17.56
N ARG A 516 7.69 -10.09 -16.62
CA ARG A 516 8.01 -10.01 -15.17
C ARG A 516 7.50 -11.26 -14.45
N MET A 517 8.42 -12.01 -13.85
CA MET A 517 8.08 -13.20 -13.06
C MET A 517 7.37 -12.80 -11.76
N SER A 518 6.21 -13.39 -11.52
CA SER A 518 5.50 -13.26 -10.25
C SER A 518 5.97 -14.36 -9.28
N LEU A 519 6.70 -13.96 -8.23
CA LEU A 519 7.14 -14.87 -7.18
C LEU A 519 5.94 -15.47 -6.43
N ILE A 520 4.84 -14.71 -6.34
CA ILE A 520 3.60 -15.16 -5.70
C ILE A 520 2.97 -16.29 -6.51
N GLU A 521 2.91 -16.16 -7.83
CA GLU A 521 2.33 -17.19 -8.70
C GLU A 521 3.18 -18.46 -8.69
N HIS A 522 4.51 -18.32 -8.70
CA HIS A 522 5.43 -19.45 -8.55
C HIS A 522 5.25 -20.18 -7.21
N PHE A 523 5.14 -19.44 -6.11
CA PHE A 523 4.82 -20.02 -4.80
C PHE A 523 3.42 -20.67 -4.76
N SER A 524 2.43 -20.03 -5.40
CA SER A 524 1.06 -20.56 -5.50
C SER A 524 1.00 -21.86 -6.30
N ALA A 525 1.92 -22.08 -7.24
CA ALA A 525 2.05 -23.34 -7.96
C ALA A 525 2.38 -24.52 -7.02
N VAL A 526 3.27 -24.30 -6.04
CA VAL A 526 3.61 -25.31 -5.01
C VAL A 526 2.39 -25.62 -4.16
N VAL A 527 1.72 -24.57 -3.64
CA VAL A 527 0.52 -24.72 -2.80
C VAL A 527 -0.60 -25.44 -3.54
N LEU A 528 -0.85 -25.08 -4.80
CA LEU A 528 -1.84 -25.73 -5.65
C LEU A 528 -1.50 -27.20 -5.86
N THR A 529 -0.23 -27.52 -6.13
CA THR A 529 0.23 -28.91 -6.31
C THR A 529 0.02 -29.74 -5.05
N ILE A 530 0.33 -29.20 -3.86
CA ILE A 530 0.07 -29.87 -2.57
C ILE A 530 -1.41 -30.20 -2.45
N LEU A 531 -2.29 -29.22 -2.65
CA LEU A 531 -3.74 -29.42 -2.51
C LEU A 531 -4.29 -30.43 -3.52
N LEU A 532 -3.81 -30.40 -4.76
CA LEU A 532 -4.21 -31.35 -5.80
C LEU A 532 -3.77 -32.79 -5.47
N ARG A 533 -2.51 -32.99 -5.03
CA ARG A 533 -1.99 -34.31 -4.62
C ARG A 533 -2.76 -34.92 -3.44
N VAL A 534 -3.24 -34.07 -2.54
CA VAL A 534 -4.04 -34.47 -1.38
C VAL A 534 -5.51 -34.77 -1.76
N GLY A 535 -5.91 -34.54 -3.01
CA GLY A 535 -7.24 -34.88 -3.53
C GLY A 535 -8.26 -33.73 -3.49
N LEU A 536 -7.81 -32.48 -3.59
CA LEU A 536 -8.69 -31.30 -3.62
C LEU A 536 -9.78 -31.41 -4.69
N LEU A 537 -9.40 -31.78 -5.92
CA LEU A 537 -10.35 -31.82 -7.04
C LEU A 537 -11.45 -32.88 -6.82
N PRO A 538 -11.14 -34.14 -6.47
CA PRO A 538 -12.16 -35.11 -6.04
C PRO A 538 -13.05 -34.61 -4.90
N ALA A 539 -12.49 -33.96 -3.87
CA ALA A 539 -13.25 -33.43 -2.74
C ALA A 539 -14.21 -32.30 -3.15
N LEU A 540 -13.79 -31.40 -4.04
CA LEU A 540 -14.65 -30.35 -4.60
C LEU A 540 -15.78 -30.94 -5.46
N MET A 541 -15.48 -31.96 -6.26
CA MET A 541 -16.50 -32.66 -7.05
C MET A 541 -17.56 -33.32 -6.16
N HIS A 542 -17.14 -33.94 -5.05
CA HIS A 542 -18.07 -34.47 -4.05
C HIS A 542 -18.90 -33.36 -3.40
N ALA A 543 -18.28 -32.25 -2.99
CA ALA A 543 -18.97 -31.12 -2.38
C ALA A 543 -19.95 -30.39 -3.33
N GLU A 544 -19.73 -30.45 -4.64
CA GLU A 544 -20.67 -29.95 -5.66
C GLU A 544 -21.87 -30.88 -5.80
N ARG A 545 -21.62 -32.19 -5.78
CA ARG A 545 -22.65 -33.23 -5.90
C ARG A 545 -23.62 -33.18 -4.73
N ASP A 546 -23.09 -33.11 -3.51
CA ASP A 546 -23.81 -33.17 -2.25
C ASP A 546 -24.01 -31.77 -1.63
N ALA A 547 -24.11 -30.72 -2.42
CA ALA A 547 -24.19 -29.36 -1.89
C ALA A 547 -25.51 -29.12 -1.09
N PRO A 548 -25.45 -28.58 0.14
CA PRO A 548 -26.63 -28.46 1.01
C PRO A 548 -27.52 -27.29 0.60
N ASN A 549 -26.97 -26.33 -0.14
CA ASN A 549 -27.70 -25.23 -0.74
C ASN A 549 -27.09 -24.82 -2.08
N LEU A 550 -27.89 -24.11 -2.89
CA LEU A 550 -27.48 -23.70 -4.24
C LEU A 550 -26.37 -22.66 -4.25
N ALA A 551 -26.22 -21.86 -3.18
CA ALA A 551 -25.16 -20.86 -3.08
C ALA A 551 -23.78 -21.53 -2.93
N LEU A 552 -23.67 -22.53 -2.05
CA LEU A 552 -22.47 -23.35 -1.89
C LEU A 552 -22.18 -24.14 -3.17
N LYS A 553 -23.19 -24.75 -3.80
CA LYS A 553 -23.03 -25.44 -5.09
C LYS A 553 -22.34 -24.55 -6.14
N ARG A 554 -22.81 -23.30 -6.28
CA ARG A 554 -22.21 -22.32 -7.19
C ARG A 554 -20.83 -21.86 -6.75
N LYS A 555 -20.60 -21.67 -5.44
CA LYS A 555 -19.29 -21.30 -4.88
C LYS A 555 -18.25 -22.39 -5.17
N THR A 556 -18.60 -23.66 -4.96
CA THR A 556 -17.78 -24.82 -5.30
C THR A 556 -17.51 -24.89 -6.80
N THR A 557 -18.54 -24.69 -7.64
CA THR A 557 -18.36 -24.66 -9.11
C THR A 557 -17.40 -23.56 -9.56
N LEU A 558 -17.51 -22.37 -8.97
CA LEU A 558 -16.58 -21.26 -9.26
C LEU A 558 -15.15 -21.63 -8.86
N LEU A 559 -14.97 -22.23 -7.69
CA LEU A 559 -13.67 -22.66 -7.20
C LEU A 559 -13.06 -23.75 -8.11
N ILE A 560 -13.85 -24.73 -8.57
CA ILE A 560 -13.40 -25.74 -9.54
C ILE A 560 -12.88 -25.05 -10.83
N GLY A 561 -13.64 -24.09 -11.37
CA GLY A 561 -13.21 -23.35 -12.57
C GLY A 561 -11.91 -22.56 -12.36
N GLU A 562 -11.75 -21.89 -11.22
CA GLU A 562 -10.52 -21.16 -10.89
C GLU A 562 -9.34 -22.10 -10.63
N VAL A 563 -9.54 -23.24 -9.97
CA VAL A 563 -8.50 -24.27 -9.75
C VAL A 563 -8.00 -24.82 -11.08
N LEU A 564 -8.91 -25.16 -12.00
CA LEU A 564 -8.54 -25.64 -13.34
C LEU A 564 -7.79 -24.57 -14.16
N LYS A 565 -8.23 -23.32 -14.05
CA LYS A 565 -7.55 -22.19 -14.67
C LYS A 565 -6.14 -22.00 -14.10
N LEU A 566 -5.98 -22.01 -12.77
CA LEU A 566 -4.68 -21.90 -12.12
C LEU A 566 -3.77 -23.08 -12.49
N ALA A 567 -4.31 -24.30 -12.54
CA ALA A 567 -3.56 -25.47 -12.98
C ALA A 567 -2.99 -25.28 -14.40
N ASN A 568 -3.79 -24.72 -15.31
CA ASN A 568 -3.34 -24.41 -16.66
C ASN A 568 -2.34 -23.26 -16.76
N GLN A 569 -2.32 -22.35 -15.78
CA GLN A 569 -1.45 -21.18 -15.78
C GLN A 569 -0.14 -21.40 -15.03
N LEU A 570 -0.11 -22.32 -14.06
CA LEU A 570 0.98 -22.45 -13.09
C LEU A 570 1.67 -23.82 -13.05
N LEU A 571 1.06 -24.88 -13.57
CA LEU A 571 1.60 -26.26 -13.48
C LEU A 571 2.17 -26.76 -14.81
N PRO A 572 3.17 -27.68 -14.78
CA PRO A 572 3.69 -28.33 -15.98
C PRO A 572 2.58 -28.83 -16.91
N SER A 573 2.78 -28.67 -18.21
CA SER A 573 1.73 -28.93 -19.21
C SER A 573 1.21 -30.37 -19.16
N GLU A 574 2.07 -31.34 -18.85
CA GLU A 574 1.67 -32.74 -18.68
C GLU A 574 0.67 -32.94 -17.53
N TRP A 575 0.91 -32.30 -16.38
CA TRP A 575 0.04 -32.40 -15.20
C TRP A 575 -1.27 -31.67 -15.43
N SER A 576 -1.21 -30.47 -16.02
CA SER A 576 -2.42 -29.70 -16.33
C SER A 576 -3.32 -30.45 -17.31
N ALA A 577 -2.76 -31.05 -18.36
CA ALA A 577 -3.53 -31.73 -19.40
C ALA A 577 -4.44 -32.84 -18.83
N GLU A 578 -3.94 -33.63 -17.88
CA GLU A 578 -4.73 -34.67 -17.22
C GLU A 578 -5.89 -34.09 -16.40
N LEU A 579 -5.63 -32.99 -15.67
CA LEU A 579 -6.63 -32.34 -14.81
C LEU A 579 -7.78 -31.70 -15.60
N GLN A 580 -7.50 -31.13 -16.78
CA GLN A 580 -8.53 -30.49 -17.61
C GLN A 580 -9.58 -31.47 -18.13
N VAL A 581 -9.27 -32.77 -18.21
CA VAL A 581 -10.18 -33.80 -18.74
C VAL A 581 -11.29 -34.15 -17.76
N LEU A 582 -11.06 -34.02 -16.45
CA LEU A 582 -12.01 -34.40 -15.38
C LEU A 582 -12.60 -35.82 -15.60
N PRO A 583 -11.77 -36.88 -15.62
CA PRO A 583 -12.17 -38.20 -16.09
C PRO A 583 -13.38 -38.79 -15.34
N ASP A 584 -13.43 -38.66 -14.01
CA ASP A 584 -14.55 -39.18 -13.20
C ASP A 584 -15.89 -38.52 -13.54
N LEU A 585 -15.87 -37.20 -13.73
CA LEU A 585 -17.06 -36.43 -14.09
C LEU A 585 -17.53 -36.79 -15.51
N PHE A 586 -16.58 -36.95 -16.43
CA PHE A 586 -16.88 -37.34 -17.81
C PHE A 586 -17.45 -38.77 -17.89
N HIS A 587 -16.90 -39.71 -17.12
CA HIS A 587 -17.42 -41.07 -17.01
C HIS A 587 -18.85 -41.10 -16.47
N GLN A 588 -19.15 -40.33 -15.41
CA GLN A 588 -20.52 -40.21 -14.88
C GLN A 588 -21.48 -39.54 -15.87
N ALA A 589 -21.03 -38.53 -16.60
CA ALA A 589 -21.84 -37.85 -17.62
C ALA A 589 -22.17 -38.74 -18.83
N THR A 590 -21.32 -39.74 -19.10
CA THR A 590 -21.47 -40.71 -20.21
C THR A 590 -22.11 -42.03 -19.79
N ALA A 591 -22.31 -42.29 -18.49
CA ALA A 591 -22.98 -43.48 -17.98
C ALA A 591 -24.52 -43.42 -18.19
N PHE A 592 -24.99 -43.93 -19.34
CA PHE A 592 -26.42 -43.99 -19.65
C PHE A 592 -27.17 -44.94 -18.71
N GLY A 593 -28.26 -44.46 -18.08
CA GLY A 593 -29.14 -45.26 -17.22
C GLY A 593 -28.99 -45.03 -15.70
N GLN A 594 -28.05 -44.18 -15.28
CA GLN A 594 -27.93 -43.74 -13.89
C GLN A 594 -28.57 -42.36 -13.69
N ASP A 595 -29.27 -42.15 -12.57
CA ASP A 595 -29.89 -40.87 -12.22
C ASP A 595 -28.85 -39.74 -12.06
N GLU A 596 -27.65 -40.10 -11.60
CA GLU A 596 -26.50 -39.20 -11.37
C GLU A 596 -25.99 -38.55 -12.67
N ARG A 597 -26.29 -39.14 -13.84
CA ARG A 597 -25.88 -38.61 -15.14
C ARG A 597 -26.37 -37.17 -15.38
N SER A 598 -27.62 -36.91 -15.05
CA SER A 598 -28.25 -35.61 -15.29
C SER A 598 -27.55 -34.48 -14.52
N GLN A 599 -27.10 -34.80 -13.30
CA GLN A 599 -26.33 -33.90 -12.46
C GLN A 599 -24.92 -33.69 -13.01
N ALA A 600 -24.20 -34.77 -13.35
CA ALA A 600 -22.85 -34.68 -13.92
C ALA A 600 -22.80 -33.82 -15.19
N VAL A 601 -23.75 -34.01 -16.12
CA VAL A 601 -23.85 -33.19 -17.34
C VAL A 601 -24.10 -31.71 -17.01
N ALA A 602 -24.95 -31.43 -16.03
CA ALA A 602 -25.21 -30.06 -15.60
C ALA A 602 -23.95 -29.41 -15.00
N THR A 603 -23.19 -30.14 -14.19
CA THR A 603 -21.93 -29.67 -13.60
C THR A 603 -20.89 -29.36 -14.67
N VAL A 604 -20.69 -30.24 -15.66
CA VAL A 604 -19.81 -29.98 -16.82
C VAL A 604 -20.18 -28.67 -17.52
N TYR A 605 -21.46 -28.45 -17.81
CA TYR A 605 -21.93 -27.24 -18.48
C TYR A 605 -21.68 -25.97 -17.64
N GLN A 606 -21.85 -26.05 -16.32
CA GLN A 606 -21.60 -24.91 -15.44
C GLN A 606 -20.11 -24.60 -15.34
N VAL A 607 -19.24 -25.61 -15.22
CA VAL A 607 -17.78 -25.44 -15.20
C VAL A 607 -17.30 -24.82 -16.51
N ASP A 608 -17.75 -25.32 -17.67
CA ASP A 608 -17.42 -24.71 -18.97
C ASP A 608 -17.90 -23.25 -19.06
N SER A 609 -19.16 -22.97 -18.66
CA SER A 609 -19.69 -21.61 -18.67
C SER A 609 -18.89 -20.66 -17.77
N VAL A 610 -18.42 -21.12 -16.62
CA VAL A 610 -17.57 -20.36 -15.70
C VAL A 610 -16.21 -20.13 -16.35
N ASN A 611 -15.54 -21.17 -16.85
CA ASN A 611 -14.23 -21.08 -17.49
C ASN A 611 -14.25 -20.10 -18.66
N ARG A 612 -15.21 -20.22 -19.59
CA ARG A 612 -15.36 -19.28 -20.72
C ARG A 612 -15.56 -17.84 -20.25
N THR A 613 -16.26 -17.62 -19.16
CA THR A 613 -16.47 -16.27 -18.61
C THR A 613 -15.20 -15.75 -17.94
N LEU A 614 -14.46 -16.60 -17.23
CA LEU A 614 -13.17 -16.26 -16.62
C LEU A 614 -12.17 -15.82 -17.69
N TYR A 615 -11.98 -16.62 -18.74
CA TYR A 615 -11.11 -16.29 -19.87
C TYR A 615 -11.49 -14.98 -20.57
N ARG A 616 -12.80 -14.69 -20.72
CA ARG A 616 -13.26 -13.41 -21.29
C ARG A 616 -13.05 -12.22 -20.37
N SER A 617 -13.21 -12.41 -19.06
CA SER A 617 -13.13 -11.33 -18.07
C SER A 617 -11.73 -10.82 -17.79
N VAL A 618 -10.70 -11.60 -18.11
CA VAL A 618 -9.28 -11.24 -17.89
C VAL A 618 -8.73 -10.33 -19.00
N GLY A 619 -9.43 -10.14 -20.13
CA GLY A 619 -8.95 -9.25 -21.19
C GLY A 619 -7.65 -9.79 -21.81
N GLY A 620 -7.77 -10.82 -22.66
CA GLY A 620 -6.65 -11.34 -23.45
C GLY A 620 -5.74 -12.28 -22.68
N GLY A 621 -6.00 -13.59 -22.77
CA GLY A 621 -4.94 -14.57 -22.55
C GLY A 621 -3.84 -14.43 -23.62
N PRO A 622 -2.63 -14.97 -23.38
CA PRO A 622 -1.57 -14.98 -24.38
C PRO A 622 -2.04 -15.81 -25.58
N GLY A 623 -1.99 -15.25 -26.79
CA GLY A 623 -2.02 -16.07 -28.01
C GLY A 623 -3.26 -16.03 -28.92
N VAL A 624 -4.16 -15.05 -28.84
CA VAL A 624 -5.11 -14.78 -29.96
C VAL A 624 -5.17 -13.28 -30.29
N LYS A 625 -4.03 -12.70 -30.68
CA LYS A 625 -4.02 -11.59 -31.63
C LYS A 625 -3.63 -12.20 -32.97
N SER A 626 -4.62 -12.39 -33.85
CA SER A 626 -4.38 -12.73 -35.25
C SER A 626 -3.43 -11.70 -35.84
N THR A 627 -2.23 -12.12 -36.20
CA THR A 627 -1.24 -11.37 -36.95
C THR A 627 -1.84 -10.92 -38.29
N ARG A 628 -2.14 -9.62 -38.38
CA ARG A 628 -2.25 -8.85 -39.63
C ARG A 628 -2.28 -7.37 -39.26
N ALA A 629 -1.10 -6.83 -38.95
CA ALA A 629 -0.83 -5.41 -38.98
C ALA A 629 -0.06 -5.13 -40.28
N ASP A 630 -0.79 -4.80 -41.33
CA ASP A 630 -0.42 -3.76 -42.29
C ASP A 630 -1.59 -3.56 -43.25
N GLU A 631 -1.94 -2.30 -43.48
CA GLU A 631 -3.16 -1.82 -44.14
C GLU A 631 -4.45 -2.07 -43.35
N PHE A 632 -4.88 -1.10 -42.55
CA PHE A 632 -6.25 -0.56 -42.52
C PHE A 632 -6.38 0.43 -41.34
N GLU A 633 -6.86 1.63 -41.65
CA GLU A 633 -7.44 2.57 -40.69
C GLU A 633 -8.33 1.86 -39.65
N PRO A 634 -8.50 2.39 -38.43
CA PRO A 634 -9.12 1.67 -37.32
C PRO A 634 -10.55 1.23 -37.66
N ILE A 635 -10.68 -0.01 -38.13
CA ILE A 635 -11.95 -0.72 -38.24
C ILE A 635 -12.33 -1.12 -36.82
N LYS A 636 -13.35 -0.41 -36.32
CA LYS A 636 -14.09 -0.70 -35.09
C LYS A 636 -14.38 -2.20 -34.97
N SER A 637 -13.86 -2.80 -33.91
CA SER A 637 -14.14 -4.17 -33.49
C SER A 637 -15.64 -4.40 -33.30
N ALA A 638 -16.12 -5.51 -33.88
CA ALA A 638 -17.50 -5.94 -33.86
C ALA A 638 -17.85 -6.66 -32.55
N GLU A 639 -18.48 -5.95 -31.59
CA GLU A 639 -19.30 -6.56 -30.54
C GLU A 639 -20.50 -5.65 -30.19
N GLN A 640 -21.69 -6.13 -30.59
CA GLN A 640 -23.05 -5.55 -30.50
C GLN A 640 -23.28 -4.22 -31.24
N PRO A 641 -24.46 -4.05 -31.89
CA PRO A 641 -24.73 -2.86 -32.67
C PRO A 641 -24.86 -1.70 -31.70
N LYS A 642 -23.79 -0.91 -31.55
CA LYS A 642 -24.02 0.55 -31.51
C LYS A 642 -24.99 0.79 -32.66
N VAL A 643 -26.10 1.47 -32.41
CA VAL A 643 -26.96 2.00 -33.47
C VAL A 643 -26.11 3.01 -34.22
N GLN A 644 -25.16 2.51 -35.01
CA GLN A 644 -24.20 3.29 -35.75
C GLN A 644 -24.95 3.65 -37.00
N MET A 645 -25.74 4.70 -36.86
CA MET A 645 -26.52 5.28 -37.95
C MET A 645 -25.53 5.61 -39.06
N SER A 646 -25.71 4.97 -40.22
CA SER A 646 -24.81 5.14 -41.35
C SER A 646 -24.79 6.61 -41.80
N ALA A 647 -23.61 7.12 -42.14
CA ALA A 647 -23.44 8.47 -42.69
C ALA A 647 -24.23 8.69 -44.00
N ASN A 648 -24.57 7.61 -44.70
CA ASN A 648 -25.37 7.60 -45.93
C ASN A 648 -26.86 7.31 -45.65
N MET A 649 -27.46 8.07 -44.73
CA MET A 649 -28.88 7.93 -44.38
C MET A 649 -29.80 8.67 -45.37
N ASP A 650 -30.94 8.05 -45.69
CA ASP A 650 -31.97 8.62 -46.56
C ASP A 650 -32.68 9.83 -45.91
N GLU A 651 -33.20 10.75 -46.73
CA GLU A 651 -33.73 12.06 -46.33
C GLU A 651 -34.97 11.93 -45.44
N ALA A 652 -35.86 11.01 -45.81
CA ALA A 652 -37.08 10.74 -45.05
C ALA A 652 -36.76 10.16 -43.66
N GLN A 653 -35.79 9.27 -43.57
CA GLN A 653 -35.35 8.66 -42.30
C GLN A 653 -34.67 9.70 -41.40
N PHE A 654 -33.81 10.54 -41.97
CA PHE A 654 -33.15 11.62 -41.23
C PHE A 654 -34.15 12.64 -40.67
N ARG A 655 -35.14 13.06 -41.47
CA ARG A 655 -36.22 13.95 -41.00
C ARG A 655 -37.10 13.30 -39.93
N GLY A 656 -37.39 12.01 -40.06
CA GLY A 656 -38.08 11.23 -39.03
C GLY A 656 -37.35 11.31 -37.69
N LEU A 657 -36.05 11.04 -37.69
CA LEU A 657 -35.18 11.10 -36.52
C LEU A 657 -35.06 12.51 -35.91
N LEU A 658 -35.03 13.56 -36.73
CA LEU A 658 -35.04 14.96 -36.27
C LEU A 658 -36.33 15.32 -35.52
N MET A 659 -37.49 14.78 -35.91
CA MET A 659 -38.73 14.96 -35.15
C MET A 659 -38.74 14.12 -33.88
N GLU A 660 -38.26 12.89 -34.00
CA GLU A 660 -38.20 11.88 -32.95
C GLU A 660 -37.27 12.24 -31.79
N CYS A 661 -36.19 12.99 -32.04
CA CYS A 661 -35.27 13.44 -30.99
C CYS A 661 -35.86 14.51 -30.05
N GLN A 662 -37.03 15.07 -30.43
CA GLN A 662 -37.77 16.13 -29.74
C GLN A 662 -37.05 17.49 -29.61
N VAL A 663 -35.85 17.65 -30.17
CA VAL A 663 -35.08 18.90 -30.12
C VAL A 663 -35.83 20.04 -30.82
N LEU A 664 -36.54 19.75 -31.91
CA LEU A 664 -37.34 20.74 -32.65
C LEU A 664 -38.72 21.00 -32.00
N ASN A 665 -39.22 20.07 -31.20
CA ASN A 665 -40.56 20.16 -30.59
C ASN A 665 -40.56 20.96 -29.29
N THR A 666 -39.53 20.82 -28.46
CA THR A 666 -39.45 21.52 -27.18
C THR A 666 -38.08 22.13 -26.93
N VAL A 667 -38.07 23.25 -26.21
CA VAL A 667 -36.86 23.98 -25.81
C VAL A 667 -36.27 23.41 -24.51
N ASN A 668 -37.03 22.56 -23.79
CA ASN A 668 -36.61 21.91 -22.55
C ASN A 668 -35.72 20.69 -22.86
N TYR A 669 -34.42 20.81 -22.57
CA TYR A 669 -33.40 19.80 -22.88
C TYR A 669 -33.54 18.49 -22.09
N THR A 670 -34.31 18.49 -20.99
CA THR A 670 -34.58 17.28 -20.20
C THR A 670 -35.51 16.31 -20.91
N LYS A 671 -36.34 16.81 -21.85
CA LYS A 671 -37.25 16.01 -22.67
C LYS A 671 -36.59 15.50 -23.96
N TRP A 672 -35.37 15.95 -24.27
CA TRP A 672 -34.67 15.55 -25.48
C TRP A 672 -34.18 14.10 -25.38
N ARG A 673 -34.27 13.36 -26.48
CA ARG A 673 -33.75 11.99 -26.58
C ARG A 673 -32.27 11.98 -26.92
N TRP A 674 -31.44 12.17 -25.90
CA TRP A 674 -29.97 12.22 -26.01
C TRP A 674 -29.35 10.91 -26.51
N ASP A 675 -30.04 9.79 -26.30
CA ASP A 675 -29.75 8.47 -26.86
C ASP A 675 -29.77 8.45 -28.39
N LEU A 676 -30.57 9.31 -29.03
CA LEU A 676 -30.59 9.46 -30.50
C LEU A 676 -29.74 10.63 -30.99
N ILE A 677 -29.61 11.69 -30.19
CA ILE A 677 -28.86 12.90 -30.57
C ILE A 677 -27.37 12.58 -30.76
N GLN A 678 -26.76 11.83 -29.85
CA GLN A 678 -25.32 11.55 -29.93
C GLN A 678 -24.95 10.68 -31.15
N PRO A 679 -25.62 9.54 -31.43
CA PRO A 679 -25.38 8.78 -32.66
C PRO A 679 -25.70 9.55 -33.94
N MET A 680 -26.67 10.46 -33.91
CA MET A 680 -26.99 11.29 -35.06
C MET A 680 -25.88 12.30 -35.39
N ILE A 681 -25.24 12.86 -34.36
CA ILE A 681 -24.07 13.75 -34.50
C ILE A 681 -22.86 12.98 -35.04
N GLU A 682 -22.56 11.81 -34.48
CA GLU A 682 -21.37 11.02 -34.84
C GLU A 682 -21.54 10.22 -36.14
N GLY A 683 -22.76 10.15 -36.70
CA GLY A 683 -23.09 9.40 -37.92
C GLY A 683 -23.61 10.31 -39.05
N PRO A 684 -24.93 10.44 -39.24
CA PRO A 684 -25.52 11.21 -40.36
C PRO A 684 -25.02 12.65 -40.52
N LEU A 685 -24.67 13.35 -39.44
CA LEU A 685 -24.17 14.73 -39.52
C LEU A 685 -22.71 14.85 -39.99
N THR A 686 -21.97 13.75 -40.15
CA THR A 686 -20.65 13.80 -40.80
C THR A 686 -20.76 14.00 -42.32
N ASN A 687 -21.94 13.74 -42.90
CA ASN A 687 -22.23 14.01 -44.30
C ASN A 687 -22.55 15.50 -44.51
N SER A 688 -21.79 16.17 -45.38
CA SER A 688 -21.91 17.60 -45.65
C SER A 688 -23.33 18.04 -46.03
N ARG A 689 -24.04 17.25 -46.84
CA ARG A 689 -25.40 17.58 -47.29
C ARG A 689 -26.44 17.52 -46.17
N ARG A 690 -26.31 16.55 -45.26
CA ARG A 690 -27.20 16.39 -44.10
C ARG A 690 -26.89 17.41 -43.00
N LEU A 691 -25.61 17.75 -42.85
CA LEU A 691 -25.19 18.83 -41.97
C LEU A 691 -25.77 20.18 -42.44
N ASP A 692 -25.74 20.47 -43.74
CA ASP A 692 -26.34 21.67 -44.31
C ASP A 692 -27.86 21.74 -44.10
N GLU A 693 -28.56 20.62 -44.28
CA GLU A 693 -29.99 20.51 -43.97
C GLU A 693 -30.26 20.77 -42.47
N ALA A 694 -29.41 20.22 -41.58
CA ALA A 694 -29.52 20.41 -40.14
C ALA A 694 -29.17 21.84 -39.66
N MET A 695 -28.33 22.57 -40.41
CA MET A 695 -27.89 23.92 -40.08
C MET A 695 -28.78 25.01 -40.69
N LYS A 696 -29.13 24.90 -41.97
CA LYS A 696 -29.83 25.93 -42.75
C LYS A 696 -31.34 25.69 -42.83
N ALA A 697 -31.76 24.45 -43.11
CA ALA A 697 -33.17 24.12 -43.30
C ALA A 697 -33.93 23.87 -41.99
N THR A 698 -33.22 23.46 -40.93
CA THR A 698 -33.81 23.20 -39.61
C THR A 698 -33.14 24.00 -38.50
N LYS A 699 -33.83 24.15 -37.35
CA LYS A 699 -33.26 24.82 -36.15
C LYS A 699 -32.50 23.85 -35.24
N PHE A 700 -32.14 22.65 -35.73
CA PHE A 700 -31.60 21.58 -34.91
C PHE A 700 -30.24 21.95 -34.30
N VAL A 701 -29.23 22.22 -35.15
CA VAL A 701 -27.88 22.63 -34.71
C VAL A 701 -27.93 23.94 -33.90
N HIS A 702 -28.79 24.87 -34.33
CA HIS A 702 -29.00 26.14 -33.61
C HIS A 702 -29.48 25.95 -32.16
N ARG A 703 -30.39 24.99 -31.91
CA ARG A 703 -30.89 24.68 -30.56
C ARG A 703 -29.84 23.96 -29.71
N LEU A 704 -29.04 23.06 -30.30
CA LEU A 704 -27.95 22.39 -29.60
C LEU A 704 -26.84 23.37 -29.18
N LEU A 705 -26.33 24.20 -30.08
CA LEU A 705 -25.38 25.28 -29.72
C LEU A 705 -26.05 26.32 -28.79
N GLY A 706 -27.36 26.50 -28.92
CA GLY A 706 -28.17 27.28 -27.99
C GLY A 706 -28.20 26.74 -26.56
N PHE A 707 -28.16 25.41 -26.38
CA PHE A 707 -28.09 24.76 -25.08
C PHE A 707 -26.70 24.89 -24.45
N LEU A 708 -25.64 24.80 -25.27
CA LEU A 708 -24.25 24.92 -24.83
C LEU A 708 -23.83 26.36 -24.46
N ARG A 709 -24.61 27.39 -24.81
CA ARG A 709 -24.24 28.78 -24.49
C ARG A 709 -24.13 29.05 -22.97
N PRO A 710 -23.00 29.57 -22.46
CA PRO A 710 -22.79 29.83 -21.04
C PRO A 710 -23.87 30.70 -20.39
N PHE A 711 -24.19 31.85 -20.98
CA PHE A 711 -25.15 32.81 -20.40
C PHE A 711 -26.63 32.45 -20.65
N LYS A 712 -26.91 31.23 -21.12
CA LYS A 712 -28.27 30.69 -21.17
C LYS A 712 -28.63 29.84 -19.95
N TYR A 713 -27.67 29.55 -19.07
CA TYR A 713 -27.91 28.87 -17.80
C TYR A 713 -28.63 27.51 -17.96
N ARG A 714 -28.35 26.79 -19.06
CA ARG A 714 -28.89 25.45 -19.32
C ARG A 714 -27.84 24.38 -19.11
N PHE A 715 -26.79 24.41 -19.92
CA PHE A 715 -25.64 23.53 -19.75
C PHE A 715 -24.84 23.90 -18.51
N SER A 716 -24.56 25.20 -18.29
CA SER A 716 -23.78 25.69 -17.13
C SER A 716 -24.42 25.44 -15.77
N ASP A 717 -25.74 25.20 -15.70
CA ASP A 717 -26.45 24.99 -14.43
C ASP A 717 -26.84 23.52 -14.23
N ALA A 718 -26.57 22.67 -15.23
CA ALA A 718 -26.77 21.24 -15.09
C ALA A 718 -25.77 20.68 -14.07
N LYS A 719 -26.27 19.91 -13.10
CA LYS A 719 -25.44 19.29 -12.06
C LYS A 719 -24.42 18.33 -12.65
N ASN A 720 -23.21 18.33 -12.11
CA ASN A 720 -22.15 17.40 -12.46
C ASN A 720 -22.44 16.01 -11.88
N THR A 721 -23.05 15.13 -12.68
CA THR A 721 -23.38 13.74 -12.29
C THR A 721 -23.02 12.79 -13.42
N LYS A 722 -22.72 11.51 -13.11
CA LYS A 722 -22.36 10.48 -14.11
C LYS A 722 -23.33 10.44 -15.32
N PRO A 723 -24.67 10.48 -15.16
CA PRO A 723 -25.59 10.51 -16.30
C PRO A 723 -25.51 11.80 -17.15
N ASN A 724 -25.26 12.94 -16.53
CA ASN A 724 -25.22 14.24 -17.20
C ASN A 724 -23.96 14.46 -18.03
N GLN A 725 -22.90 13.67 -17.81
CA GLN A 725 -21.68 13.69 -18.64
C GLN A 725 -21.94 13.36 -20.12
N ARG A 726 -23.09 12.75 -20.46
CA ARG A 726 -23.54 12.60 -21.85
C ARG A 726 -23.69 13.95 -22.58
N TYR A 727 -24.02 15.03 -21.89
CA TYR A 727 -24.17 16.37 -22.49
C TYR A 727 -22.81 16.93 -22.93
N VAL A 728 -21.77 16.72 -22.13
CA VAL A 728 -20.40 17.11 -22.46
C VAL A 728 -19.91 16.35 -23.69
N ARG A 729 -20.11 15.01 -23.70
CA ARG A 729 -19.76 14.16 -24.85
C ARG A 729 -20.47 14.56 -26.13
N ALA A 730 -21.78 14.80 -26.07
CA ALA A 730 -22.55 15.27 -27.23
C ALA A 730 -22.09 16.65 -27.71
N GLY A 731 -21.74 17.57 -26.80
CA GLY A 731 -21.18 18.88 -27.15
C GLY A 731 -19.82 18.79 -27.85
N CYS A 732 -18.92 17.94 -27.33
CA CYS A 732 -17.62 17.66 -27.94
C CYS A 732 -17.77 17.03 -29.34
N ALA A 733 -18.66 16.05 -29.49
CA ALA A 733 -18.95 15.43 -30.78
C ALA A 733 -19.52 16.44 -31.79
N LEU A 734 -20.41 17.34 -31.35
CA LEU A 734 -20.99 18.37 -32.21
C LEU A 734 -19.94 19.34 -32.74
N VAL A 735 -19.07 19.84 -31.86
CA VAL A 735 -17.99 20.76 -32.26
C VAL A 735 -17.02 20.06 -33.22
N ARG A 736 -16.64 18.81 -32.94
CA ARG A 736 -15.80 18.01 -33.83
C ARG A 736 -16.43 17.86 -35.22
N THR A 737 -17.72 17.54 -35.27
CA THR A 737 -18.45 17.35 -36.53
C THR A 737 -18.56 18.65 -37.33
N LEU A 738 -18.75 19.79 -36.67
CA LEU A 738 -18.79 21.10 -37.33
C LEU A 738 -17.45 21.50 -37.93
N LEU A 739 -16.32 21.13 -37.32
CA LEU A 739 -14.97 21.45 -37.83
C LEU A 739 -14.59 20.68 -39.11
N LEU A 740 -15.25 19.53 -39.36
CA LEU A 740 -14.99 18.71 -40.56
C LEU A 740 -15.28 19.48 -41.85
N THR A 741 -16.32 20.33 -41.86
CA THR A 741 -16.74 21.08 -43.05
C THR A 741 -16.44 22.58 -42.93
N PRO A 742 -16.05 23.27 -44.02
CA PRO A 742 -15.77 24.71 -43.97
C PRO A 742 -17.02 25.54 -43.61
N GLU A 743 -18.20 25.09 -44.03
CA GLU A 743 -19.47 25.74 -43.70
C GLU A 743 -19.82 25.60 -42.22
N GLY A 744 -19.60 24.41 -41.63
CA GLY A 744 -19.78 24.18 -40.20
C GLY A 744 -18.83 25.01 -39.34
N THR A 745 -17.56 25.14 -39.76
CA THR A 745 -16.58 26.01 -39.09
C THR A 745 -17.01 27.48 -39.14
N LYS A 746 -17.50 27.95 -40.30
CA LYS A 746 -18.02 29.33 -40.43
C LYS A 746 -19.25 29.55 -39.53
N TYR A 747 -20.17 28.58 -39.49
CA TYR A 747 -21.35 28.64 -38.63
C TYR A 747 -20.96 28.69 -37.13
N LEU A 748 -19.95 27.93 -36.73
CA LEU A 748 -19.42 27.95 -35.37
C LEU A 748 -18.74 29.29 -35.03
N ALA A 749 -18.04 29.89 -35.99
CA ALA A 749 -17.39 31.18 -35.84
C ALA A 749 -18.36 32.37 -35.67
N GLU A 750 -19.52 32.30 -36.34
CA GLU A 750 -20.60 33.29 -36.21
C GLU A 750 -21.45 33.07 -34.95
N ASN A 751 -21.41 31.87 -34.37
CA ASN A 751 -22.17 31.54 -33.16
C ASN A 751 -21.56 32.20 -31.91
N LYS A 752 -22.43 32.73 -31.04
CA LYS A 752 -22.01 33.38 -29.80
C LYS A 752 -21.40 32.42 -28.76
N MET A 753 -21.49 31.10 -28.93
CA MET A 753 -21.01 30.13 -27.93
C MET A 753 -19.53 30.30 -27.59
N VAL A 754 -18.63 30.22 -28.59
CA VAL A 754 -17.17 30.32 -28.35
C VAL A 754 -16.80 31.70 -27.80
N ARG A 755 -17.43 32.76 -28.31
CA ARG A 755 -17.29 34.12 -27.80
C ARG A 755 -17.72 34.26 -26.34
N GLN A 756 -18.84 33.65 -25.95
CA GLN A 756 -19.31 33.70 -24.56
C GLN A 756 -18.42 32.89 -23.61
N ILE A 757 -17.83 31.78 -24.08
CA ILE A 757 -16.81 31.05 -23.34
C ILE A 757 -15.57 31.94 -23.14
N ALA A 758 -15.13 32.64 -24.19
CA ALA A 758 -14.06 33.64 -24.11
C ALA A 758 -14.38 34.75 -23.11
N GLU A 759 -15.60 35.31 -23.12
CA GLU A 759 -16.06 36.31 -22.13
C GLU A 759 -16.02 35.77 -20.69
N CYS A 760 -16.29 34.47 -20.47
CA CYS A 760 -16.16 33.84 -19.16
C CYS A 760 -14.69 33.64 -18.72
N LEU A 761 -13.80 33.31 -19.65
CA LEU A 761 -12.36 33.19 -19.38
C LEU A 761 -11.71 34.55 -19.10
N ALA A 762 -12.15 35.60 -19.81
CA ALA A 762 -11.67 36.96 -19.64
C ALA A 762 -11.89 37.51 -18.23
N GLN A 763 -12.86 36.97 -17.48
CA GLN A 763 -13.09 37.31 -16.07
C GLN A 763 -11.94 36.92 -15.15
N PHE A 764 -11.11 35.97 -15.59
CA PHE A 764 -9.94 35.46 -14.86
C PHE A 764 -8.62 35.90 -15.49
N ASP A 765 -8.68 36.69 -16.57
CA ASP A 765 -7.50 37.27 -17.19
C ASP A 765 -7.19 38.64 -16.57
N ARG A 766 -6.02 38.76 -15.93
CA ARG A 766 -5.53 40.01 -15.32
C ARG A 766 -5.47 41.17 -16.31
N MET A 767 -5.27 40.89 -17.60
CA MET A 767 -5.13 41.90 -18.66
C MET A 767 -6.47 42.30 -19.31
N SER A 768 -7.55 41.55 -19.08
CA SER A 768 -8.84 41.76 -19.74
C SER A 768 -9.69 42.86 -19.09
N GLY A 769 -9.51 43.14 -17.80
CA GLY A 769 -10.25 44.18 -17.05
C GLY A 769 -11.75 43.89 -16.84
N ILE A 770 -12.25 42.75 -17.34
CA ILE A 770 -13.63 42.29 -17.15
C ILE A 770 -13.70 41.58 -15.80
N THR A 771 -14.58 42.03 -14.90
CA THR A 771 -14.81 41.37 -13.61
C THR A 771 -16.29 41.05 -13.43
N SER A 772 -16.60 39.99 -12.69
CA SER A 772 -17.97 39.61 -12.34
C SER A 772 -18.03 39.20 -10.87
N THR A 773 -19.13 39.56 -10.20
CA THR A 773 -19.40 39.17 -8.81
C THR A 773 -19.74 37.69 -8.67
N THR A 774 -20.16 37.03 -9.77
CA THR A 774 -20.53 35.60 -9.80
C THR A 774 -19.93 34.93 -11.05
N PRO A 775 -18.61 34.73 -11.09
CA PRO A 775 -17.98 34.18 -12.29
C PRO A 775 -18.33 32.70 -12.48
N LEU A 776 -18.54 32.29 -13.73
CA LEU A 776 -18.99 30.93 -14.05
C LEU A 776 -17.96 29.86 -13.65
N PHE A 777 -16.66 30.15 -13.82
CA PHE A 777 -15.57 29.25 -13.44
C PHE A 777 -15.10 29.47 -11.99
N SER A 778 -16.03 29.73 -11.07
CA SER A 778 -15.73 29.71 -9.63
C SER A 778 -15.51 28.28 -9.14
N PRO A 779 -14.73 28.05 -8.08
CA PRO A 779 -14.42 26.70 -7.59
C PRO A 779 -15.67 25.85 -7.29
N GLU A 780 -16.67 26.45 -6.63
CA GLU A 780 -17.95 25.79 -6.31
C GLU A 780 -18.69 25.31 -7.57
N ARG A 781 -18.78 26.16 -8.60
CA ARG A 781 -19.49 25.80 -9.83
C ARG A 781 -18.71 24.80 -10.67
N LEU A 782 -17.38 24.88 -10.67
CA LEU A 782 -16.53 23.92 -11.36
C LEU A 782 -16.71 22.51 -10.79
N ALA A 783 -16.90 22.39 -9.48
CA ALA A 783 -17.20 21.13 -8.80
C ALA A 783 -18.66 20.65 -9.02
N ASP A 784 -19.65 21.51 -8.78
CA ASP A 784 -21.06 21.12 -8.69
C ASP A 784 -21.80 21.06 -10.04
N THR A 785 -21.30 21.72 -11.08
CA THR A 785 -21.99 21.90 -12.37
C THR A 785 -21.16 21.45 -13.57
N LEU A 786 -21.78 21.36 -14.75
CA LEU A 786 -21.09 20.98 -15.99
C LEU A 786 -20.22 22.08 -16.62
N VAL A 787 -19.97 23.19 -15.92
CA VAL A 787 -19.13 24.28 -16.43
C VAL A 787 -17.70 23.80 -16.76
N GLY A 788 -17.17 22.80 -16.04
CA GLY A 788 -15.89 22.16 -16.40
C GLY A 788 -15.89 21.53 -17.81
N GLY A 789 -17.05 21.11 -18.31
CA GLY A 789 -17.19 20.57 -19.67
C GLY A 789 -16.91 21.57 -20.79
N TYR A 790 -16.86 22.88 -20.50
CA TYR A 790 -16.40 23.87 -21.49
C TYR A 790 -14.91 23.70 -21.83
N PHE A 791 -14.08 23.30 -20.87
CA PHE A 791 -12.67 23.01 -21.14
C PHE A 791 -12.51 21.81 -22.07
N ALA A 792 -13.35 20.76 -21.93
CA ALA A 792 -13.37 19.64 -22.87
C ALA A 792 -13.76 20.07 -24.30
N ILE A 793 -14.73 20.98 -24.43
CA ILE A 793 -15.12 21.54 -25.73
C ILE A 793 -14.00 22.38 -26.35
N LEU A 794 -13.30 23.19 -25.54
CA LEU A 794 -12.12 23.94 -25.97
C LEU A 794 -10.98 22.99 -26.37
N GLY A 795 -10.79 21.88 -25.65
CA GLY A 795 -9.84 20.83 -26.01
C GLY A 795 -10.07 20.24 -27.40
N VAL A 796 -11.34 20.02 -27.78
CA VAL A 796 -11.69 19.60 -29.15
C VAL A 796 -11.34 20.68 -30.18
N LEU A 797 -11.56 21.97 -29.87
CA LEU A 797 -11.14 23.06 -30.75
C LEU A 797 -9.61 23.12 -30.90
N CYS A 798 -8.85 22.83 -29.84
CA CYS A 798 -7.38 22.77 -29.90
C CYS A 798 -6.83 21.64 -30.77
N SER A 799 -7.59 20.54 -30.94
CA SER A 799 -7.14 19.38 -31.71
C SER A 799 -7.17 19.55 -33.24
N ASP A 800 -7.72 20.66 -33.76
CA ASP A 800 -7.82 20.96 -35.19
C ASP A 800 -7.27 22.36 -35.49
N GLN A 801 -6.48 22.49 -36.57
CA GLN A 801 -5.91 23.77 -37.01
C GLN A 801 -6.98 24.86 -37.22
N LYS A 802 -8.16 24.50 -37.73
CA LYS A 802 -9.28 25.45 -37.93
C LYS A 802 -9.86 25.92 -36.60
N GLY A 803 -9.89 25.05 -35.59
CA GLY A 803 -10.35 25.36 -34.24
C GLY A 803 -9.37 26.27 -33.50
N LEU A 804 -8.05 26.05 -33.68
CA LEU A 804 -7.00 26.95 -33.19
C LEU A 804 -7.15 28.39 -33.72
N GLN A 805 -7.37 28.56 -35.02
CA GLN A 805 -7.64 29.88 -35.62
C GLN A 805 -8.87 30.56 -35.02
N LEU A 806 -9.93 29.79 -34.71
CA LEU A 806 -11.13 30.33 -34.08
C LEU A 806 -10.87 30.80 -32.64
N MET A 807 -10.07 30.06 -31.88
CA MET A 807 -9.69 30.46 -30.51
C MET A 807 -8.78 31.69 -30.51
N GLU A 808 -7.87 31.80 -31.48
CA GLU A 808 -7.01 32.96 -31.65
C GLU A 808 -7.81 34.24 -31.98
N ARG A 809 -8.82 34.11 -32.85
CA ARG A 809 -9.75 35.21 -33.17
C ARG A 809 -10.41 35.81 -31.92
N TRP A 810 -10.72 34.98 -30.93
CA TRP A 810 -11.33 35.39 -29.66
C TRP A 810 -10.32 35.53 -28.51
N LYS A 811 -9.01 35.53 -28.80
CA LYS A 811 -7.91 35.66 -27.83
C LYS A 811 -7.92 34.63 -26.68
N ILE A 812 -8.54 33.47 -26.90
CA ILE A 812 -8.65 32.41 -25.88
C ILE A 812 -7.26 31.87 -25.48
N ILE A 813 -6.37 31.69 -26.47
CA ILE A 813 -5.00 31.23 -26.21
C ILE A 813 -4.21 32.22 -25.35
N ASN A 814 -4.35 33.53 -25.59
CA ASN A 814 -3.73 34.56 -24.75
C ASN A 814 -4.24 34.48 -23.31
N MET A 815 -5.56 34.30 -23.13
CA MET A 815 -6.14 34.12 -21.79
C MET A 815 -5.61 32.86 -21.10
N PHE A 816 -5.38 31.76 -21.82
CA PHE A 816 -4.75 30.56 -21.23
C PHE A 816 -3.34 30.84 -20.71
N TYR A 817 -2.52 31.61 -21.43
CA TYR A 817 -1.18 31.99 -20.95
C TYR A 817 -1.22 32.76 -19.62
N HIS A 818 -2.24 33.60 -19.41
CA HIS A 818 -2.40 34.36 -18.18
C HIS A 818 -3.07 33.53 -17.07
N ILE A 819 -4.00 32.63 -17.42
CA ILE A 819 -4.69 31.74 -16.47
C ILE A 819 -3.70 30.78 -15.80
N VAL A 820 -2.73 30.24 -16.54
CA VAL A 820 -1.69 29.35 -16.00
C VAL A 820 -0.76 30.06 -15.00
N GLU A 821 -0.73 31.39 -14.98
CA GLU A 821 0.04 32.19 -14.01
C GLU A 821 -0.79 32.66 -12.80
N LEU A 822 -2.04 32.24 -12.68
CA LEU A 822 -2.89 32.61 -11.55
C LEU A 822 -2.44 31.87 -10.29
N LYS A 823 -2.14 32.65 -9.25
CA LYS A 823 -1.83 32.10 -7.92
C LYS A 823 -3.13 31.74 -7.21
N GLY A 824 -3.20 30.53 -6.63
CA GLY A 824 -4.32 30.08 -5.79
C GLY A 824 -5.56 29.62 -6.56
N ARG A 825 -5.46 29.38 -7.88
CA ARG A 825 -6.54 28.85 -8.73
C ARG A 825 -6.10 27.57 -9.46
N ASP A 826 -5.47 26.68 -8.72
CA ASP A 826 -4.92 25.42 -9.23
C ASP A 826 -6.05 24.54 -9.80
N ASP A 827 -7.27 24.64 -9.24
CA ASP A 827 -8.49 24.01 -9.75
C ASP A 827 -8.76 24.36 -11.23
N LEU A 828 -8.61 25.64 -11.58
CA LEU A 828 -8.84 26.17 -12.91
C LEU A 828 -7.72 25.77 -13.87
N ILE A 829 -6.47 25.80 -13.39
CA ILE A 829 -5.29 25.42 -14.17
C ILE A 829 -5.32 23.92 -14.47
N MET A 830 -5.62 23.08 -13.49
CA MET A 830 -5.76 21.63 -13.67
C MET A 830 -6.90 21.30 -14.63
N ALA A 831 -8.06 21.95 -14.50
CA ALA A 831 -9.18 21.77 -15.43
C ALA A 831 -8.82 22.19 -16.86
N LEU A 832 -8.03 23.25 -17.03
CA LEU A 832 -7.51 23.65 -18.32
C LEU A 832 -6.57 22.56 -18.89
N LEU A 833 -5.47 22.27 -18.21
CA LEU A 833 -4.41 21.38 -18.71
C LEU A 833 -4.92 19.97 -19.02
N THR A 834 -5.76 19.39 -18.15
CA THR A 834 -6.25 18.01 -18.31
C THR A 834 -7.16 17.83 -19.53
N ASN A 835 -7.81 18.90 -19.99
CA ASN A 835 -8.75 18.85 -21.11
C ASN A 835 -8.16 19.27 -22.46
N LEU A 836 -6.99 19.92 -22.48
CA LEU A 836 -6.35 20.33 -23.74
C LEU A 836 -5.76 19.13 -24.48
N ASP A 837 -5.75 19.23 -25.81
CA ASP A 837 -5.04 18.28 -26.67
C ASP A 837 -3.67 18.84 -27.07
N TYR A 838 -2.64 17.99 -26.97
CA TYR A 838 -1.24 18.36 -27.20
C TYR A 838 -0.63 17.67 -28.43
N THR A 839 -1.47 17.07 -29.28
CA THR A 839 -0.99 16.34 -30.47
C THR A 839 -0.34 17.25 -31.50
N LEU A 840 -0.93 18.41 -31.76
CA LEU A 840 -0.40 19.42 -32.69
C LEU A 840 0.71 20.24 -32.05
N ASP A 841 1.77 20.53 -32.81
CA ASP A 841 2.83 21.44 -32.38
C ASP A 841 2.33 22.89 -32.40
N SER A 842 1.84 23.35 -31.25
CA SER A 842 1.11 24.61 -31.13
C SER A 842 1.15 25.16 -29.70
N HIS A 843 0.55 26.34 -29.48
CA HIS A 843 0.53 27.04 -28.19
C HIS A 843 0.20 26.18 -26.95
N PRO A 844 -0.76 25.22 -26.99
CA PRO A 844 -0.99 24.29 -25.87
C PRO A 844 0.28 23.63 -25.32
N ARG A 845 1.22 23.17 -26.16
CA ARG A 845 2.48 22.56 -25.69
C ARG A 845 3.35 23.56 -24.92
N ILE A 846 3.40 24.81 -25.37
CA ILE A 846 4.12 25.89 -24.70
C ILE A 846 3.45 26.22 -23.35
N ILE A 847 2.12 26.25 -23.31
CA ILE A 847 1.34 26.48 -22.09
C ILE A 847 1.59 25.36 -21.08
N LEU A 848 1.65 24.10 -21.52
CA LEU A 848 2.00 22.96 -20.68
C LEU A 848 3.42 23.07 -20.14
N SER A 849 4.41 23.32 -21.00
CA SER A 849 5.81 23.52 -20.58
C SER A 849 5.94 24.67 -19.57
N LYS A 850 5.20 25.76 -19.75
CA LYS A 850 5.15 26.85 -18.77
C LYS A 850 4.56 26.40 -17.43
N ALA A 851 3.44 25.66 -17.44
CA ALA A 851 2.84 25.12 -16.23
C ALA A 851 3.79 24.18 -15.47
N MET A 852 4.60 23.40 -16.20
CA MET A 852 5.60 22.49 -15.64
C MET A 852 6.78 23.19 -14.97
N ILE A 853 7.04 24.47 -15.26
CA ILE A 853 8.15 25.23 -14.68
C ILE A 853 7.66 26.21 -13.62
N SER A 854 6.60 26.97 -13.90
CA SER A 854 6.13 28.07 -13.04
C SER A 854 4.90 27.75 -12.19
N GLY A 855 4.32 26.56 -12.33
CA GLY A 855 3.14 26.14 -11.56
C GLY A 855 3.44 25.86 -10.08
N SER A 856 2.39 25.78 -9.26
CA SER A 856 2.48 25.19 -7.91
C SER A 856 2.92 23.73 -8.00
N LYS A 857 3.39 23.16 -6.88
CA LYS A 857 3.81 21.75 -6.80
C LYS A 857 2.78 20.80 -7.42
N ASP A 858 1.51 20.93 -7.04
CA ASP A 858 0.43 20.06 -7.52
C ASP A 858 0.15 20.25 -9.02
N VAL A 859 0.24 21.49 -9.53
CA VAL A 859 0.11 21.77 -10.96
C VAL A 859 1.27 21.18 -11.76
N ARG A 860 2.52 21.27 -11.27
CA ARG A 860 3.69 20.68 -11.93
C ARG A 860 3.61 19.15 -11.96
N ILE A 861 3.15 18.55 -10.86
CA ILE A 861 2.85 17.12 -10.78
C ILE A 861 1.80 16.72 -11.84
N ALA A 862 0.67 17.41 -11.90
CA ALA A 862 -0.40 17.12 -12.86
C ALA A 862 0.07 17.33 -14.32
N ALA A 863 0.80 18.42 -14.58
CA ALA A 863 1.35 18.71 -15.90
C ALA A 863 2.35 17.65 -16.37
N THR A 864 3.21 17.17 -15.47
CA THR A 864 4.17 16.09 -15.76
C THR A 864 3.43 14.78 -16.07
N ARG A 865 2.37 14.44 -15.32
CA ARG A 865 1.54 13.25 -15.59
C ARG A 865 0.87 13.26 -16.97
N ILE A 866 0.48 14.43 -17.47
CA ILE A 866 -0.13 14.56 -18.81
C ILE A 866 0.84 14.05 -19.90
N LEU A 867 2.15 14.21 -19.73
CA LEU A 867 3.15 13.78 -20.71
C LEU A 867 3.17 12.26 -20.89
N ARG A 868 2.76 11.48 -19.88
CA ARG A 868 2.72 10.00 -19.92
C ARG A 868 2.04 9.46 -21.18
N LYS A 869 0.85 9.98 -21.49
CA LYS A 869 0.05 9.59 -22.67
C LYS A 869 0.78 9.78 -24.01
N TYR A 870 1.70 10.74 -24.07
CA TYR A 870 2.41 11.10 -25.29
C TYR A 870 3.79 10.43 -25.35
N ALA A 871 4.45 10.25 -24.21
CA ALA A 871 5.78 9.66 -24.09
C ALA A 871 5.81 8.15 -24.39
N ILE A 872 4.75 7.40 -24.04
CA ILE A 872 4.69 5.92 -24.25
C ILE A 872 4.31 5.55 -25.69
N ARG A 873 4.05 6.53 -26.57
CA ARG A 873 3.75 6.23 -27.97
C ARG A 873 5.01 5.79 -28.70
N PRO A 874 4.94 4.78 -29.58
CA PRO A 874 6.11 4.33 -30.34
C PRO A 874 6.75 5.49 -31.10
N LEU A 875 8.08 5.53 -31.08
CA LEU A 875 8.85 6.52 -31.83
C LEU A 875 8.96 6.07 -33.29
N ASP A 876 8.11 6.61 -34.18
CA ASP A 876 8.22 6.36 -35.62
C ASP A 876 9.44 7.07 -36.20
N THR A 877 10.50 6.31 -36.51
CA THR A 877 11.73 6.80 -37.14
C THR A 877 11.65 6.89 -38.67
N SER A 878 10.49 6.61 -39.28
CA SER A 878 10.27 6.68 -40.72
C SER A 878 10.37 8.13 -41.25
N PRO A 879 11.31 8.43 -42.17
CA PRO A 879 11.49 9.77 -42.73
C PRO A 879 10.39 10.19 -43.73
N LYS A 880 9.32 9.40 -43.90
CA LYS A 880 8.25 9.66 -44.89
C LYS A 880 6.91 10.16 -44.30
N SER A 881 6.78 10.28 -42.98
CA SER A 881 5.58 10.84 -42.34
C SER A 881 5.87 12.17 -41.66
N SER A 882 6.03 13.23 -42.45
CA SER A 882 6.12 14.62 -42.01
C SER A 882 4.79 15.09 -41.40
N GLY A 883 4.51 14.64 -40.18
CA GLY A 883 3.39 15.11 -39.36
C GLY A 883 3.05 14.26 -38.12
N SER A 884 3.54 13.02 -38.01
CA SER A 884 3.13 12.07 -36.96
C SER A 884 4.26 11.59 -36.05
N GLY A 885 5.49 11.46 -36.58
CA GLY A 885 6.64 10.87 -35.88
C GLY A 885 7.26 11.69 -34.74
N GLU A 886 6.79 12.93 -34.50
CA GLU A 886 7.32 13.77 -33.41
C GLU A 886 6.62 13.55 -32.06
N CYS A 887 5.54 12.75 -32.00
CA CYS A 887 4.62 12.73 -30.84
C CYS A 887 5.25 12.33 -29.51
N ALA A 888 6.22 11.41 -29.47
CA ALA A 888 6.88 11.00 -28.23
C ALA A 888 8.11 11.85 -27.90
N ALA A 889 8.88 12.24 -28.93
CA ALA A 889 10.14 12.98 -28.77
C ALA A 889 9.99 14.29 -27.99
N TRP A 890 8.94 15.08 -28.25
CA TRP A 890 8.73 16.35 -27.52
C TRP A 890 8.38 16.10 -26.05
N ALA A 891 7.59 15.06 -25.76
CA ALA A 891 7.17 14.71 -24.41
C ALA A 891 8.37 14.18 -23.61
N ILE A 892 9.20 13.33 -24.20
CA ILE A 892 10.44 12.83 -23.61
C ILE A 892 11.39 13.99 -23.27
N ARG A 893 11.58 14.95 -24.17
CA ARG A 893 12.43 16.14 -23.90
C ARG A 893 11.94 16.96 -22.69
N LEU A 894 10.62 17.15 -22.58
CA LEU A 894 10.04 17.85 -21.43
C LEU A 894 10.17 17.03 -20.14
N LEU A 895 9.99 15.72 -20.18
CA LEU A 895 10.23 14.83 -19.04
C LEU A 895 11.69 14.87 -18.57
N VAL A 896 12.64 14.85 -19.50
CA VAL A 896 14.07 15.02 -19.18
C VAL A 896 14.34 16.37 -18.51
N THR A 897 13.60 17.41 -18.89
CA THR A 897 13.70 18.72 -18.22
C THR A 897 13.14 18.68 -16.79
N GLN A 898 12.05 17.92 -16.55
CA GLN A 898 11.47 17.75 -15.21
C GLN A 898 12.33 16.94 -14.25
N LEU A 899 13.34 16.22 -14.73
CA LEU A 899 14.32 15.56 -13.86
C LEU A 899 15.06 16.56 -12.98
N TYR A 900 15.11 17.83 -13.38
CA TYR A 900 15.80 18.91 -12.66
C TYR A 900 14.82 19.83 -11.89
N ASP A 901 13.60 19.38 -11.58
CA ASP A 901 12.65 20.15 -10.75
C ASP A 901 13.19 20.28 -9.30
N PRO A 902 12.99 21.43 -8.62
CA PRO A 902 13.38 21.57 -7.22
C PRO A 902 12.63 20.64 -6.26
N GLU A 903 11.42 20.17 -6.63
CA GLU A 903 10.62 19.27 -5.80
C GLU A 903 10.84 17.81 -6.23
N ILE A 904 11.37 17.00 -5.30
CA ILE A 904 11.71 15.58 -5.53
C ILE A 904 10.52 14.77 -6.05
N GLU A 905 9.30 15.05 -5.57
CA GLU A 905 8.08 14.34 -6.00
C GLU A 905 7.77 14.53 -7.49
N VAL A 906 8.16 15.66 -8.08
CA VAL A 906 7.99 15.90 -9.51
C VAL A 906 9.01 15.07 -10.31
N CYS A 907 10.26 15.05 -9.85
CA CYS A 907 11.33 14.24 -10.44
C CYS A 907 10.98 12.75 -10.41
N GLU A 908 10.42 12.25 -9.31
CA GLU A 908 10.00 10.86 -9.16
C GLU A 908 8.94 10.47 -10.21
N ILE A 909 7.95 11.34 -10.44
CA ILE A 909 6.93 11.12 -11.49
C ILE A 909 7.57 11.14 -12.88
N ALA A 910 8.48 12.07 -13.14
CA ALA A 910 9.18 12.13 -14.43
C ALA A 910 10.00 10.85 -14.68
N ILE A 911 10.70 10.34 -13.67
CA ILE A 911 11.46 9.09 -13.76
C ILE A 911 10.54 7.91 -14.06
N LYS A 912 9.42 7.76 -13.34
CA LYS A 912 8.48 6.65 -13.58
C LYS A 912 7.93 6.64 -15.01
N ILE A 913 7.56 7.82 -15.52
CA ILE A 913 7.06 7.95 -16.90
C ILE A 913 8.18 7.65 -17.91
N LEU A 914 9.41 8.11 -17.65
CA LEU A 914 10.56 7.82 -18.52
C LEU A 914 10.94 6.35 -18.50
N GLU A 915 10.91 5.70 -17.33
CA GLU A 915 11.15 4.27 -17.18
C GLU A 915 10.15 3.47 -18.03
N GLU A 916 8.86 3.79 -17.94
CA GLU A 916 7.81 3.17 -18.75
C GLU A 916 7.99 3.44 -20.25
N ALA A 917 8.33 4.68 -20.63
CA ALA A 917 8.63 5.01 -22.02
C ALA A 917 9.87 4.25 -22.54
N CYS A 918 10.86 3.96 -21.69
CA CYS A 918 12.05 3.20 -22.03
C CYS A 918 11.80 1.69 -22.20
N ASN A 919 10.57 1.20 -22.04
CA ASN A 919 10.23 -0.17 -22.44
C ASN A 919 10.29 -0.35 -23.97
N ASP A 920 10.10 0.74 -24.75
CA ASP A 920 10.43 0.79 -26.17
C ASP A 920 11.91 1.14 -26.35
N ASN A 921 12.67 0.27 -27.02
CA ASN A 921 14.10 0.46 -27.24
C ASN A 921 14.42 1.77 -27.99
N ASN A 922 13.58 2.18 -28.94
CA ASN A 922 13.80 3.43 -29.69
C ASN A 922 13.66 4.66 -28.78
N SER A 923 12.67 4.64 -27.89
CA SER A 923 12.43 5.68 -26.90
C SER A 923 13.57 5.72 -25.87
N LEU A 924 14.05 4.57 -25.41
CA LEU A 924 15.22 4.44 -24.54
C LEU A 924 16.47 5.08 -25.17
N GLU A 925 16.81 4.70 -26.40
CA GLU A 925 17.94 5.27 -27.13
C GLU A 925 17.79 6.79 -27.29
N TYR A 926 16.57 7.28 -27.50
CA TYR A 926 16.29 8.71 -27.56
C TYR A 926 16.51 9.43 -26.22
N VAL A 927 16.12 8.82 -25.10
CA VAL A 927 16.41 9.36 -23.75
C VAL A 927 17.91 9.42 -23.52
N VAL A 928 18.66 8.35 -23.85
CA VAL A 928 20.13 8.34 -23.74
C VAL A 928 20.77 9.41 -24.64
N LYS A 929 20.22 9.63 -25.84
CA LYS A 929 20.65 10.71 -26.74
C LYS A 929 20.47 12.10 -26.13
N CYS A 930 19.49 12.30 -25.25
CA CYS A 930 19.31 13.54 -24.51
C CYS A 930 20.37 13.76 -23.41
N ARG A 931 21.15 12.72 -23.05
CA ARG A 931 22.22 12.75 -22.02
C ARG A 931 21.78 13.41 -20.70
N PRO A 932 20.76 12.88 -20.01
CA PRO A 932 20.33 13.42 -18.72
C PRO A 932 21.41 13.21 -17.64
N ALA A 933 21.71 14.23 -16.85
CA ALA A 933 22.52 14.07 -15.64
C ALA A 933 21.63 13.52 -14.52
N LEU A 934 21.87 12.29 -14.08
CA LEU A 934 21.01 11.58 -13.12
C LEU A 934 21.64 11.46 -11.72
N ASP A 935 22.93 11.78 -11.56
CA ASP A 935 23.68 11.60 -10.31
C ASP A 935 23.05 12.32 -9.11
N HIS A 936 22.43 13.49 -9.34
CA HIS A 936 21.80 14.28 -8.29
C HIS A 936 20.48 13.69 -7.76
N LEU A 937 19.93 12.66 -8.41
CA LEU A 937 18.68 12.00 -8.02
C LEU A 937 18.90 10.81 -7.08
N GLY A 938 20.17 10.37 -6.90
CA GLY A 938 20.52 9.25 -6.04
C GLY A 938 19.72 7.98 -6.38
N GLU A 939 19.16 7.34 -5.34
CA GLU A 939 18.37 6.10 -5.48
C GLU A 939 17.12 6.25 -6.37
N ILE A 940 16.57 7.46 -6.52
CA ILE A 940 15.36 7.71 -7.32
C ILE A 940 15.68 7.52 -8.80
N GLY A 941 16.88 7.89 -9.26
CA GLY A 941 17.32 7.73 -10.64
C GLY A 941 17.78 6.32 -11.00
N ALA A 942 18.04 5.47 -10.00
CA ALA A 942 18.61 4.13 -10.21
C ALA A 942 17.77 3.22 -11.14
N PRO A 943 16.42 3.16 -11.06
CA PRO A 943 15.62 2.34 -11.97
C PRO A 943 15.81 2.70 -13.45
N LEU A 944 15.89 4.00 -13.76
CA LEU A 944 16.10 4.48 -15.13
C LEU A 944 17.53 4.18 -15.62
N LEU A 945 18.53 4.36 -14.76
CA LEU A 945 19.93 4.02 -15.05
C LEU A 945 20.10 2.52 -15.32
N LEU A 946 19.51 1.66 -14.48
CA LEU A 946 19.46 0.22 -14.73
C LEU A 946 18.82 -0.10 -16.08
N ARG A 947 17.78 0.65 -16.47
CA ARG A 947 17.15 0.47 -17.78
C ARG A 947 18.12 0.78 -18.92
N PHE A 948 18.96 1.81 -18.82
CA PHE A 948 19.92 2.14 -19.89
C PHE A 948 20.93 1.03 -20.17
N LEU A 949 21.33 0.24 -19.15
CA LEU A 949 22.26 -0.89 -19.32
C LEU A 949 21.76 -1.98 -20.28
N SER A 950 20.46 -2.03 -20.52
CA SER A 950 19.83 -3.03 -21.37
C SER A 950 20.12 -2.93 -22.87
N THR A 951 20.70 -1.82 -23.31
CA THR A 951 21.04 -1.57 -24.71
C THR A 951 22.51 -1.19 -24.81
N SER A 952 23.19 -1.57 -25.90
CA SER A 952 24.61 -1.23 -26.09
C SER A 952 24.85 0.29 -26.10
N VAL A 953 23.90 1.09 -26.61
CA VAL A 953 23.99 2.56 -26.61
C VAL A 953 23.97 3.12 -25.19
N GLY A 954 23.06 2.63 -24.35
CA GLY A 954 22.98 3.03 -22.95
C GLY A 954 24.15 2.50 -22.12
N TYR A 955 24.64 1.29 -22.40
CA TYR A 955 25.86 0.74 -21.80
C TYR A 955 27.06 1.68 -22.03
N HIS A 956 27.38 2.03 -23.28
CA HIS A 956 28.52 2.92 -23.57
C HIS A 956 28.36 4.32 -22.99
N TYR A 957 27.12 4.81 -22.86
CA TYR A 957 26.85 6.08 -22.20
C TYR A 957 27.19 6.03 -20.71
N LEU A 958 26.75 4.98 -20.00
CA LEU A 958 27.02 4.79 -18.57
C LEU A 958 28.48 4.43 -18.28
N ASP A 959 29.11 3.67 -19.17
CA ASP A 959 30.54 3.36 -19.13
C ASP A 959 31.38 4.64 -19.25
N GLY A 960 31.02 5.54 -20.18
CA GLY A 960 31.66 6.85 -20.32
C GLY A 960 31.49 7.78 -19.12
N LEU A 961 30.51 7.53 -18.24
CA LEU A 961 30.31 8.22 -16.96
C LEU A 961 30.99 7.51 -15.78
N ASP A 962 31.66 6.39 -16.02
CA ASP A 962 32.29 5.54 -15.00
C ASP A 962 31.28 5.11 -13.92
N TYR A 963 30.02 4.92 -14.33
CA TYR A 963 28.92 4.48 -13.48
C TYR A 963 28.93 2.96 -13.30
N ILE A 964 29.17 2.22 -14.39
CA ILE A 964 29.08 0.75 -14.41
C ILE A 964 30.06 0.12 -13.43
N THR A 965 31.33 0.52 -13.46
CA THR A 965 32.37 -0.05 -12.59
C THR A 965 32.05 0.18 -11.11
N LYS A 966 31.67 1.42 -10.75
CA LYS A 966 31.34 1.79 -9.35
C LYS A 966 30.12 1.02 -8.85
N GLU A 967 29.07 0.95 -9.64
CA GLU A 967 27.87 0.19 -9.27
C GLU A 967 28.16 -1.30 -9.18
N MET A 968 28.95 -1.86 -10.09
CA MET A 968 29.31 -3.27 -10.05
C MET A 968 30.04 -3.63 -8.75
N ASP A 969 30.96 -2.79 -8.30
CA ASP A 969 31.68 -2.96 -7.04
C ASP A 969 30.74 -2.77 -5.83
N ASP A 970 29.85 -1.77 -5.83
CA ASP A 970 28.82 -1.57 -4.79
C ASP A 970 27.89 -2.78 -4.65
N TRP A 971 27.43 -3.33 -5.78
CA TRP A 971 26.58 -4.52 -5.81
C TRP A 971 27.31 -5.75 -5.28
N PHE A 972 28.57 -5.91 -5.65
CA PHE A 972 29.40 -7.01 -5.19
C PHE A 972 29.70 -6.95 -3.68
N LEU A 973 29.99 -5.76 -3.13
CA LEU A 973 30.41 -5.58 -1.74
C LEU A 973 29.26 -5.54 -0.72
N GLY A 974 28.01 -5.30 -1.15
CA GLY A 974 26.89 -5.29 -0.20
C GLY A 974 25.49 -5.07 -0.75
N ARG A 975 25.28 -4.52 -1.97
CA ARG A 975 23.90 -4.34 -2.46
C ARG A 975 23.18 -5.66 -2.79
N ASN A 976 23.90 -6.74 -3.05
CA ASN A 976 23.30 -8.07 -3.16
C ASN A 976 22.58 -8.48 -1.85
N ASP A 977 23.14 -8.15 -0.68
CA ASP A 977 22.55 -8.50 0.62
C ASP A 977 21.30 -7.65 0.92
N THR A 978 21.35 -6.35 0.62
CA THR A 978 20.17 -5.48 0.73
C THR A 978 19.09 -5.83 -0.29
N TYR A 979 19.46 -6.34 -1.47
CA TYR A 979 18.52 -6.86 -2.46
C TYR A 979 17.71 -8.05 -1.91
N VAL A 980 18.33 -8.97 -1.16
CA VAL A 980 17.61 -10.06 -0.46
C VAL A 980 16.53 -9.48 0.44
N THR A 981 16.88 -8.48 1.26
CA THR A 981 15.93 -7.82 2.17
C THR A 981 14.78 -7.17 1.42
N LEU A 982 15.05 -6.53 0.26
CA LEU A 982 14.03 -5.92 -0.59
C LEU A 982 13.05 -6.97 -1.15
N VAL A 983 13.57 -8.10 -1.66
CA VAL A 983 12.76 -9.19 -2.21
C VAL A 983 11.91 -9.84 -1.12
N GLU A 984 12.52 -10.20 0.01
CA GLU A 984 11.80 -10.84 1.13
C GLU A 984 10.74 -9.92 1.73
N ALA A 985 11.01 -8.61 1.86
CA ALA A 985 10.02 -7.63 2.33
C ALA A 985 8.86 -7.45 1.34
N SER A 986 9.15 -7.40 0.03
CA SER A 986 8.15 -7.34 -1.04
C SER A 986 7.27 -8.57 -1.02
N LEU A 987 7.87 -9.77 -0.94
CA LEU A 987 7.15 -11.04 -0.88
C LEU A 987 6.31 -11.16 0.39
N ALA A 988 6.87 -10.84 1.57
CA ALA A 988 6.14 -10.88 2.84
C ALA A 988 4.91 -9.95 2.83
N ARG A 989 5.05 -8.74 2.28
CA ARG A 989 3.93 -7.80 2.15
C ARG A 989 2.88 -8.29 1.15
N ALA A 990 3.32 -8.84 0.02
CA ALA A 990 2.41 -9.42 -0.96
C ALA A 990 1.68 -10.64 -0.38
N LEU A 991 2.37 -11.43 0.44
CA LEU A 991 1.80 -12.63 1.04
C LEU A 991 0.81 -12.32 2.17
N ALA A 992 1.05 -11.26 2.94
CA ALA A 992 0.22 -10.87 4.09
C ALA A 992 -1.15 -10.25 3.74
N ASP A 993 -1.45 -9.99 2.46
CA ASP A 993 -2.72 -9.41 1.97
C ASP A 993 -3.19 -8.18 2.79
N ILE A 994 -2.24 -7.31 3.16
CA ILE A 994 -2.53 -6.11 3.96
C ILE A 994 -3.44 -5.20 3.13
N PRO A 995 -4.69 -4.94 3.55
CA PRO A 995 -5.61 -4.12 2.77
C PRO A 995 -5.06 -2.70 2.63
N GLU A 996 -4.77 -2.28 1.40
CA GLU A 996 -4.50 -0.88 1.08
C GLU A 996 -5.70 -0.05 1.56
N LYS A 997 -5.46 0.90 2.46
CA LYS A 997 -6.52 1.80 2.94
C LYS A 997 -7.15 2.48 1.73
N ALA A 998 -8.48 2.39 1.58
CA ALA A 998 -9.22 3.07 0.54
C ALA A 998 -9.06 4.60 0.71
N VAL A 999 -8.24 5.21 -0.15
CA VAL A 999 -8.05 6.67 -0.20
C VAL A 999 -9.26 7.32 -0.87
N SER A 1000 -9.63 8.51 -0.40
CA SER A 1000 -10.78 9.32 -0.85
C SER A 1000 -10.62 9.78 -2.31
N MET A 1001 -11.74 9.98 -3.03
CA MET A 1001 -11.83 10.34 -4.47
C MET A 1001 -11.14 11.65 -4.92
N PHE A 1002 -10.36 12.31 -4.05
CA PHE A 1002 -9.65 13.56 -4.35
C PHE A 1002 -8.14 13.50 -4.10
N GLU A 1003 -7.62 12.39 -3.59
CA GLU A 1003 -6.19 12.08 -3.58
C GLU A 1003 -5.97 10.90 -4.54
N GLU A 1004 -5.64 11.19 -5.79
CA GLU A 1004 -4.99 10.20 -6.65
C GLU A 1004 -3.52 10.04 -6.18
N THR A 1005 -3.35 9.29 -5.10
CA THR A 1005 -2.07 8.75 -4.58
C THR A 1005 -2.33 7.34 -4.04
N PRO A 1006 -1.37 6.40 -4.02
CA PRO A 1006 -0.23 6.13 -4.91
C PRO A 1006 -0.59 5.03 -5.95
N GLU A 1007 0.26 4.82 -6.95
CA GLU A 1007 0.15 3.67 -7.86
C GLU A 1007 0.20 2.35 -7.07
N PRO A 1008 -0.55 1.29 -7.47
CA PRO A 1008 -0.45 0.00 -6.83
C PRO A 1008 1.00 -0.45 -6.89
N GLN A 1009 1.67 -0.56 -5.74
CA GLN A 1009 3.00 -1.16 -5.71
C GLN A 1009 2.81 -2.64 -6.05
N ASP A 1010 3.40 -3.08 -7.16
CA ASP A 1010 3.37 -4.47 -7.61
C ASP A 1010 4.23 -5.35 -6.69
N PHE A 1011 3.77 -5.55 -5.45
CA PHE A 1011 4.43 -6.42 -4.48
C PHE A 1011 4.44 -7.86 -4.99
N GLY A 1012 5.57 -8.55 -4.79
CA GLY A 1012 5.77 -9.94 -5.20
C GLY A 1012 6.20 -10.18 -6.65
N LEU A 1013 6.50 -9.12 -7.42
CA LEU A 1013 7.31 -9.24 -8.62
C LEU A 1013 8.80 -9.22 -8.28
N VAL A 1014 9.62 -9.88 -9.11
CA VAL A 1014 11.09 -9.81 -8.99
C VAL A 1014 11.55 -8.36 -9.26
N PRO A 1015 12.19 -7.67 -8.29
CA PRO A 1015 12.71 -6.32 -8.49
C PRO A 1015 13.85 -6.29 -9.52
N PRO A 1016 14.08 -5.16 -10.21
CA PRO A 1016 15.20 -5.01 -11.13
C PRO A 1016 16.55 -5.28 -10.46
N HIS A 1017 17.47 -5.92 -11.17
CA HIS A 1017 18.78 -6.32 -10.65
C HIS A 1017 19.89 -5.89 -11.61
N PHE A 1018 21.00 -5.37 -11.09
CA PHE A 1018 22.10 -4.85 -11.90
C PHE A 1018 22.70 -5.91 -12.84
N TYR A 1019 23.07 -7.07 -12.30
CA TYR A 1019 23.67 -8.15 -13.11
C TYR A 1019 22.71 -8.71 -14.18
N ARG A 1020 21.39 -8.59 -13.99
CA ARG A 1020 20.41 -8.95 -15.03
C ARG A 1020 20.46 -7.99 -16.20
N GLU A 1021 20.45 -6.69 -15.91
CA GLU A 1021 20.45 -5.66 -16.95
C GLU A 1021 21.79 -5.59 -17.67
N LEU A 1022 22.90 -5.82 -16.96
CA LEU A 1022 24.25 -5.93 -17.53
C LEU A 1022 24.35 -7.08 -18.54
N THR A 1023 23.78 -8.24 -18.23
CA THR A 1023 23.85 -9.44 -19.09
C THR A 1023 22.86 -9.42 -20.26
N ARG A 1024 22.15 -8.31 -20.48
CA ARG A 1024 21.35 -8.10 -21.71
C ARG A 1024 22.21 -7.73 -22.92
N THR A 1025 23.43 -7.23 -22.69
CA THR A 1025 24.35 -6.77 -23.73
C THR A 1025 25.58 -7.67 -23.77
N ALA A 1026 26.18 -7.82 -24.95
CA ALA A 1026 27.39 -8.62 -25.12
C ALA A 1026 28.57 -7.97 -24.39
N GLU A 1027 28.63 -6.63 -24.40
CA GLU A 1027 29.62 -5.82 -23.72
C GLU A 1027 29.57 -6.03 -22.20
N GLY A 1028 28.37 -6.04 -21.62
CA GLY A 1028 28.20 -6.30 -20.19
C GLY A 1028 28.57 -7.73 -19.79
N CYS A 1029 28.33 -8.72 -20.64
CA CYS A 1029 28.77 -10.11 -20.41
C CYS A 1029 30.31 -10.22 -20.42
N GLU A 1030 30.99 -9.56 -21.36
CA GLU A 1030 32.46 -9.55 -21.40
C GLU A 1030 33.05 -8.86 -20.17
N LEU A 1031 32.46 -7.73 -19.74
CA LEU A 1031 32.85 -7.05 -18.50
C LEU A 1031 32.69 -7.97 -17.28
N LEU A 1032 31.54 -8.65 -17.14
CA LEU A 1032 31.27 -9.58 -16.05
C LEU A 1032 32.33 -10.69 -15.98
N LYS A 1033 32.67 -11.27 -17.14
CA LYS A 1033 33.70 -12.30 -17.26
C LYS A 1033 35.10 -11.78 -16.92
N SER A 1034 35.44 -10.56 -17.34
CA SER A 1034 36.75 -9.96 -17.07
C SER A 1034 37.01 -9.68 -15.59
N LYS A 1035 35.95 -9.36 -14.84
CA LYS A 1035 36.01 -9.03 -13.41
C LYS A 1035 36.03 -10.25 -12.49
N GLY A 1036 35.49 -11.39 -12.94
CA GLY A 1036 35.49 -12.63 -12.15
C GLY A 1036 34.39 -12.74 -11.08
N HIS A 1037 33.44 -11.80 -11.03
CA HIS A 1037 32.42 -11.77 -9.97
C HIS A 1037 31.48 -12.99 -10.03
N PHE A 1038 31.17 -13.48 -11.24
CA PHE A 1038 30.29 -14.63 -11.40
C PHE A 1038 30.91 -15.89 -10.79
N GLU A 1039 32.20 -16.11 -11.03
CA GLU A 1039 32.96 -17.23 -10.46
C GLU A 1039 33.00 -17.16 -8.92
N GLU A 1040 33.10 -15.98 -8.33
CA GLU A 1040 33.04 -15.80 -6.87
C GLU A 1040 31.63 -16.07 -6.29
N PHE A 1041 30.57 -15.71 -7.02
CA PHE A 1041 29.20 -16.07 -6.64
C PHE A 1041 29.01 -17.58 -6.67
N VAL A 1042 29.50 -18.26 -7.71
CA VAL A 1042 29.46 -19.72 -7.83
C VAL A 1042 30.23 -20.38 -6.69
N ALA A 1043 31.47 -19.94 -6.43
CA ALA A 1043 32.29 -20.48 -5.34
C ALA A 1043 31.59 -20.33 -3.98
N THR A 1044 30.96 -19.18 -3.73
CA THR A 1044 30.20 -18.95 -2.48
C THR A 1044 29.01 -19.92 -2.36
N ILE A 1045 28.28 -20.18 -3.47
CA ILE A 1045 27.16 -21.13 -3.48
C ILE A 1045 27.65 -22.57 -3.27
N GLN A 1046 28.79 -22.94 -3.87
CA GLN A 1046 29.37 -24.27 -3.74
C GLN A 1046 29.90 -24.55 -2.34
N ASP A 1047 30.63 -23.59 -1.76
CA ASP A 1047 31.30 -23.75 -0.47
C ASP A 1047 30.32 -23.62 0.71
N PHE A 1048 29.32 -22.73 0.61
CA PHE A 1048 28.43 -22.35 1.72
C PHE A 1048 26.95 -22.62 1.46
N GLY A 1049 26.58 -23.27 0.35
CA GLY A 1049 25.17 -23.54 -0.01
C GLY A 1049 24.37 -24.34 1.03
N MET A 1050 25.07 -25.10 1.89
CA MET A 1050 24.48 -25.91 2.97
C MET A 1050 24.68 -25.32 4.36
N GLU A 1051 25.06 -24.04 4.46
CA GLU A 1051 25.23 -23.35 5.75
C GLU A 1051 23.91 -23.30 6.54
N GLU A 1052 23.98 -23.54 7.85
CA GLU A 1052 22.82 -23.67 8.72
C GLU A 1052 22.89 -22.87 10.03
N GLU A 1053 24.07 -22.37 10.41
CA GLU A 1053 24.27 -21.68 11.67
C GLU A 1053 24.43 -20.16 11.50
N ASP A 1054 25.33 -19.73 10.60
CA ASP A 1054 25.69 -18.32 10.48
C ASP A 1054 24.72 -17.54 9.58
N ALA A 1055 23.92 -16.67 10.21
CA ALA A 1055 22.94 -15.84 9.52
C ALA A 1055 23.57 -14.86 8.50
N GLU A 1056 24.79 -14.35 8.74
CA GLU A 1056 25.45 -13.44 7.80
C GLU A 1056 25.85 -14.18 6.52
N THR A 1057 26.45 -15.37 6.67
CA THR A 1057 26.80 -16.25 5.54
C THR A 1057 25.55 -16.71 4.77
N ILE A 1058 24.46 -17.10 5.45
CA ILE A 1058 23.20 -17.47 4.79
C ILE A 1058 22.65 -16.32 3.94
N ILE A 1059 22.70 -15.07 4.44
CA ILE A 1059 22.26 -13.89 3.67
C ILE A 1059 23.16 -13.70 2.44
N LYS A 1060 24.48 -13.83 2.59
CA LYS A 1060 25.42 -13.73 1.47
C LYS A 1060 25.16 -14.78 0.40
N VAL A 1061 24.88 -16.03 0.79
CA VAL A 1061 24.52 -17.11 -0.13
C VAL A 1061 23.20 -16.77 -0.85
N LYS A 1062 22.18 -16.29 -0.14
CA LYS A 1062 20.93 -15.82 -0.76
C LYS A 1062 21.18 -14.69 -1.78
N GLY A 1063 22.07 -13.74 -1.47
CA GLY A 1063 22.46 -12.67 -2.39
C GLY A 1063 23.12 -13.20 -3.66
N CYS A 1064 24.04 -14.15 -3.52
CA CYS A 1064 24.69 -14.82 -4.65
C CYS A 1064 23.69 -15.64 -5.49
N LEU A 1065 22.76 -16.36 -4.86
CA LEU A 1065 21.70 -17.11 -5.55
C LEU A 1065 20.83 -16.17 -6.41
N TRP A 1066 20.40 -15.02 -5.85
CA TRP A 1066 19.65 -14.03 -6.62
C TRP A 1066 20.46 -13.44 -7.77
N ALA A 1067 21.75 -13.16 -7.58
CA ALA A 1067 22.62 -12.65 -8.64
C ALA A 1067 22.77 -13.66 -9.79
N VAL A 1068 23.07 -14.93 -9.47
CA VAL A 1068 23.20 -16.02 -10.46
C VAL A 1068 21.87 -16.27 -11.17
N GLY A 1069 20.75 -16.30 -10.45
CA GLY A 1069 19.42 -16.44 -11.06
C GLY A 1069 19.08 -15.33 -12.04
N ASN A 1070 19.40 -14.09 -11.66
CA ASN A 1070 19.18 -12.92 -12.52
C ASN A 1070 20.03 -12.95 -13.79
N VAL A 1071 21.29 -13.37 -13.71
CA VAL A 1071 22.16 -13.62 -14.87
C VAL A 1071 21.58 -14.74 -15.74
N GLY A 1072 21.23 -15.87 -15.13
CA GLY A 1072 20.68 -17.05 -15.82
C GLY A 1072 19.33 -16.85 -16.50
N SER A 1073 18.58 -15.83 -16.10
CA SER A 1073 17.29 -15.47 -16.71
C SER A 1073 17.40 -14.84 -18.10
N MET A 1074 18.63 -14.49 -18.53
CA MET A 1074 18.93 -13.88 -19.81
C MET A 1074 19.60 -14.87 -20.75
N GLU A 1075 19.25 -14.84 -22.04
CA GLU A 1075 19.84 -15.76 -23.05
C GLU A 1075 21.37 -15.62 -23.17
N LEU A 1076 21.92 -14.40 -23.08
CA LEU A 1076 23.37 -14.19 -23.09
C LEU A 1076 24.06 -14.61 -21.79
N GLY A 1077 23.29 -14.81 -20.71
CA GLY A 1077 23.80 -15.33 -19.42
C GLY A 1077 23.95 -16.85 -19.39
N ALA A 1078 23.33 -17.57 -20.33
CA ALA A 1078 23.36 -19.02 -20.42
C ALA A 1078 24.78 -19.64 -20.39
N PRO A 1079 25.79 -19.12 -21.12
CA PRO A 1079 27.13 -19.70 -21.12
C PRO A 1079 27.82 -19.69 -19.75
N PHE A 1080 27.45 -18.76 -18.86
CA PHE A 1080 27.98 -18.71 -17.50
C PHE A 1080 27.46 -19.88 -16.65
N LEU A 1081 26.20 -20.28 -16.85
CA LEU A 1081 25.61 -21.44 -16.16
C LEU A 1081 26.24 -22.74 -16.64
N GLU A 1082 26.42 -22.92 -17.95
CA GLU A 1082 27.03 -24.13 -18.53
C GLU A 1082 28.48 -24.36 -18.06
N GLN A 1083 29.27 -23.29 -17.93
CA GLN A 1083 30.69 -23.40 -17.57
C GLN A 1083 30.92 -23.73 -16.10
N SER A 1084 29.94 -23.50 -15.23
CA SER A 1084 30.09 -23.57 -13.78
C SER A 1084 29.34 -24.71 -13.10
N ASP A 1085 28.44 -25.41 -13.82
CA ASP A 1085 27.52 -26.41 -13.28
C ASP A 1085 26.73 -25.94 -12.03
N VAL A 1086 26.64 -24.61 -11.81
CA VAL A 1086 26.06 -24.02 -10.59
C VAL A 1086 24.60 -24.40 -10.39
N THR A 1087 23.85 -24.60 -11.48
CA THR A 1087 22.43 -24.99 -11.44
C THR A 1087 22.21 -26.29 -10.65
N GLN A 1088 23.14 -27.26 -10.73
CA GLN A 1088 23.06 -28.49 -9.95
C GLN A 1088 23.12 -28.21 -8.45
N HIS A 1089 24.03 -27.33 -8.01
CA HIS A 1089 24.15 -26.95 -6.61
C HIS A 1089 22.90 -26.19 -6.14
N ILE A 1090 22.32 -25.31 -6.97
CA ILE A 1090 21.07 -24.61 -6.63
C ILE A 1090 19.92 -25.60 -6.43
N ILE A 1091 19.80 -26.62 -7.29
CA ILE A 1091 18.81 -27.70 -7.11
C ILE A 1091 19.06 -28.44 -5.80
N GLU A 1092 20.32 -28.76 -5.49
CA GLU A 1092 20.66 -29.44 -4.24
C GLU A 1092 20.27 -28.62 -3.01
N ILE A 1093 20.48 -27.30 -3.04
CA ILE A 1093 20.03 -26.38 -1.97
C ILE A 1093 18.50 -26.40 -1.86
N ALA A 1094 17.78 -26.31 -2.98
CA ALA A 1094 16.31 -26.33 -2.99
C ALA A 1094 15.73 -27.64 -2.43
N GLU A 1095 16.38 -28.77 -2.67
CA GLU A 1095 15.93 -30.09 -2.23
C GLU A 1095 16.39 -30.47 -0.82
N LYS A 1096 17.61 -30.10 -0.42
CA LYS A 1096 18.26 -30.66 0.78
C LYS A 1096 18.59 -29.66 1.89
N SER A 1097 18.70 -28.36 1.60
CA SER A 1097 19.17 -27.38 2.59
C SER A 1097 18.39 -27.45 3.90
N GLU A 1098 19.06 -27.47 5.04
CA GLU A 1098 18.31 -27.54 6.30
C GLU A 1098 17.61 -26.21 6.62
N VAL A 1099 18.00 -25.08 6.05
CA VAL A 1099 17.36 -23.76 6.27
C VAL A 1099 16.19 -23.56 5.29
N LEU A 1100 14.96 -23.41 5.81
CA LEU A 1100 13.75 -23.47 4.97
C LEU A 1100 13.58 -22.24 4.07
N THR A 1101 13.97 -21.06 4.55
CA THR A 1101 13.97 -19.84 3.74
C THR A 1101 15.04 -19.87 2.66
N LEU A 1102 16.16 -20.59 2.87
CA LEU A 1102 17.19 -20.78 1.85
C LEU A 1102 16.70 -21.72 0.75
N ARG A 1103 16.01 -22.83 1.11
CA ARG A 1103 15.29 -23.68 0.12
C ARG A 1103 14.34 -22.83 -0.73
N GLY A 1104 13.56 -21.97 -0.09
CA GLY A 1104 12.61 -21.08 -0.76
C GLY A 1104 13.27 -20.11 -1.74
N THR A 1105 14.40 -19.51 -1.35
CA THR A 1105 15.18 -18.63 -2.25
C THR A 1105 15.72 -19.42 -3.45
N ALA A 1106 16.32 -20.59 -3.23
CA ALA A 1106 16.82 -21.43 -4.31
C ALA A 1106 15.69 -21.84 -5.27
N PHE A 1107 14.52 -22.20 -4.75
CA PHE A 1107 13.33 -22.48 -5.55
C PHE A 1107 12.94 -21.32 -6.48
N PHE A 1108 12.83 -20.10 -5.94
CA PHE A 1108 12.50 -18.92 -6.77
C PHE A 1108 13.58 -18.62 -7.82
N VAL A 1109 14.84 -18.83 -7.48
CA VAL A 1109 15.98 -18.67 -8.39
C VAL A 1109 15.92 -19.69 -9.54
N LEU A 1110 15.55 -20.94 -9.28
CA LEU A 1110 15.34 -21.94 -10.34
C LEU A 1110 14.20 -21.54 -11.28
N GLY A 1111 13.11 -20.99 -10.74
CA GLY A 1111 12.04 -20.40 -11.55
C GLY A 1111 12.56 -19.26 -12.44
N LEU A 1112 13.42 -18.41 -11.90
CA LEU A 1112 14.03 -17.30 -12.64
C LEU A 1112 14.98 -17.79 -13.76
N ILE A 1113 15.79 -18.81 -13.50
CA ILE A 1113 16.66 -19.46 -14.50
C ILE A 1113 15.82 -20.09 -15.62
N SER A 1114 14.70 -20.73 -15.27
CA SER A 1114 13.83 -21.40 -16.24
C SER A 1114 13.18 -20.47 -17.27
N ARG A 1115 13.33 -19.15 -17.15
CA ARG A 1115 12.80 -18.17 -18.10
C ARG A 1115 13.59 -18.09 -19.42
N SER A 1116 14.88 -18.40 -19.40
CA SER A 1116 15.66 -18.52 -20.63
C SER A 1116 15.41 -19.91 -21.22
N LEU A 1117 15.38 -20.02 -22.55
CA LEU A 1117 15.21 -21.32 -23.21
C LEU A 1117 16.27 -22.31 -22.73
N HIS A 1118 17.51 -21.83 -22.69
CA HIS A 1118 18.65 -22.65 -22.30
C HIS A 1118 18.62 -23.03 -20.80
N GLY A 1119 18.23 -22.10 -19.92
CA GLY A 1119 18.03 -22.41 -18.51
C GLY A 1119 16.95 -23.46 -18.28
N GLN A 1120 15.87 -23.42 -19.08
CA GLN A 1120 14.83 -24.46 -19.06
C GLN A 1120 15.36 -25.82 -19.52
N GLU A 1121 16.17 -25.88 -20.57
CA GLU A 1121 16.78 -27.13 -21.04
C GLU A 1121 17.70 -27.77 -19.99
N ILE A 1122 18.52 -26.96 -19.31
CA ILE A 1122 19.35 -27.41 -18.20
C ILE A 1122 18.48 -28.00 -17.09
N LEU A 1123 17.42 -27.30 -16.67
CA LEU A 1123 16.52 -27.77 -15.60
C LEU A 1123 15.77 -29.05 -15.99
N ALA A 1124 15.33 -29.17 -17.25
CA ALA A 1124 14.69 -30.36 -17.77
C ALA A 1124 15.60 -31.60 -17.67
N SER A 1125 16.91 -31.44 -17.86
CA SER A 1125 17.89 -32.52 -17.68
C SER A 1125 17.97 -33.04 -16.23
N TYR A 1126 17.61 -32.21 -15.26
CA TYR A 1126 17.52 -32.55 -13.84
C TYR A 1126 16.10 -32.91 -13.38
N HIS A 1127 15.16 -33.16 -14.31
CA HIS A 1127 13.76 -33.48 -14.05
C HIS A 1127 12.97 -32.34 -13.36
N TRP A 1128 13.30 -31.10 -13.69
CA TRP A 1128 12.52 -29.91 -13.34
C TRP A 1128 11.86 -29.35 -14.60
N ASP A 1129 10.56 -29.09 -14.56
CA ASP A 1129 9.81 -28.57 -15.71
C ASP A 1129 8.77 -27.54 -15.26
N GLY A 1130 8.29 -26.73 -16.19
CA GLY A 1130 7.40 -25.61 -15.89
C GLY A 1130 6.34 -25.34 -16.94
N THR A 1131 5.55 -24.31 -16.69
CA THR A 1131 4.53 -23.86 -17.65
C THR A 1131 5.15 -23.10 -18.81
N VAL A 1132 4.72 -23.45 -20.02
CA VAL A 1132 4.99 -22.69 -21.23
C VAL A 1132 3.75 -21.93 -21.69
N ASN A 1133 3.96 -20.78 -22.33
CA ASN A 1133 2.89 -20.05 -22.99
C ASN A 1133 2.53 -20.71 -24.35
N MET A 1134 1.54 -20.14 -25.05
CA MET A 1134 1.11 -20.65 -26.37
C MET A 1134 2.19 -20.59 -27.45
N LEU A 1135 3.23 -19.77 -27.26
CA LEU A 1135 4.39 -19.65 -28.15
C LEU A 1135 5.51 -20.63 -27.78
N GLY A 1136 5.34 -21.41 -26.70
CA GLY A 1136 6.34 -22.34 -26.19
C GLY A 1136 7.38 -21.69 -25.28
N GLU A 1137 7.24 -20.41 -24.93
CA GLU A 1137 8.17 -19.71 -24.03
C GLU A 1137 7.81 -20.02 -22.57
N SER A 1138 8.83 -20.30 -21.75
CA SER A 1138 8.64 -20.53 -20.32
C SER A 1138 8.15 -19.28 -19.59
N LEU A 1139 7.16 -19.47 -18.72
CA LEU A 1139 6.66 -18.41 -17.82
C LEU A 1139 7.52 -18.25 -16.55
N GLY A 1140 8.47 -19.15 -16.30
CA GLY A 1140 9.31 -19.13 -15.11
C GLY A 1140 8.75 -19.90 -13.90
N TYR A 1141 7.64 -20.64 -14.05
CA TYR A 1141 7.02 -21.41 -12.98
C TYR A 1141 7.46 -22.87 -13.03
N CYS A 1142 8.70 -23.11 -12.60
CA CYS A 1142 9.34 -24.41 -12.64
C CYS A 1142 9.11 -25.20 -11.35
N LEU A 1143 8.79 -26.50 -11.47
CA LEU A 1143 8.58 -27.45 -10.38
C LEU A 1143 9.37 -28.75 -10.63
N PRO A 1144 9.85 -29.43 -9.57
CA PRO A 1144 10.41 -30.77 -9.72
C PRO A 1144 9.32 -31.76 -10.13
N LEU A 1145 9.57 -32.57 -11.15
CA LEU A 1145 8.64 -33.63 -11.59
C LEU A 1145 8.42 -34.65 -10.46
N ASP A 1146 9.49 -34.98 -9.73
CA ASP A 1146 9.38 -35.63 -8.42
C ASP A 1146 9.20 -34.59 -7.31
N PHE A 1147 7.97 -34.11 -7.18
CA PHE A 1147 7.60 -33.08 -6.21
C PHE A 1147 7.93 -33.42 -4.74
N THR A 1148 8.10 -34.71 -4.40
CA THR A 1148 8.40 -35.10 -3.01
C THR A 1148 9.78 -34.64 -2.57
N LYS A 1149 10.72 -34.47 -3.52
CA LYS A 1149 12.09 -34.02 -3.25
C LYS A 1149 12.19 -32.65 -2.59
N LEU A 1150 11.22 -31.77 -2.83
CA LEU A 1150 11.19 -30.44 -2.22
C LEU A 1150 10.97 -30.49 -0.69
N PHE A 1151 10.37 -31.58 -0.20
CA PHE A 1151 9.93 -31.76 1.19
C PHE A 1151 10.75 -32.79 1.97
N ASN A 1152 11.76 -33.38 1.34
CA ASN A 1152 12.60 -34.40 1.95
C ASN A 1152 13.58 -33.84 2.98
#